data_AF-A0A662K8R3-F1
#
_entry.id   AF-A0A662K8R3-F1
#
_cell.length_a   1.000
_cell.length_b   1.000
_cell.length_c   1.000
_cell.angle_alpha   90.00
_cell.angle_beta   90.00
_cell.angle_gamma   90.00
#
_symmetry.space_group_name_H-M   'P 1'
#
loop_
_entity.id
_entity.type
_entity.pdbx_description
1 polymer ?
#
loop_
_entity_poly.entity_id
_entity_poly.type
_entity_poly.pdbx_seq_one_letter_code
_entity_poly.pdbx_strand_id
1 'polypeptide(L)'
;FLIVDIYPVRYSPANDEIRYITKGTLEVLYKEPSKKPTQSKYDLLIISAPAYVKELKRLVAHKEKFGIKTKLVSVDEIENKGRDLQEKIKYYIKRAVEAWDVKYVLLVGGYRSFLGLDKPNFQLPVRYVYLNDGGEDGFVSDLYYADIYRYDPRHGYAFDSWDSNCNGRYGEWDWYGYDEIDLVPDVHLGRLACRAVWEAKIMVDKIINYESRYSVNEDWFKRMLVVTGDDFQDQNKLDIEWNVSAVPNGDYYIHAQAFANDGEKGEVHTVHVIVNHQSPSYITFSEEDHLITGLHYPSKPVACITVPSDGNILGNTDVEVESPPGAYDGYRWTPIIYKDGILHIMGKGYDPRPQADGHAERTSVTVKVWITNSAGQVIFGPVEKESEVWFEGEWQTEKALNYMPKSFDRKRLWTSNGLFHGTEEDPVDGINVVLEELNKGYGFVYFAGHANPMTWADHYPGIPGGRRNSDVAGLYQINFHLKKPLFPLDTLTNGHRLPVVVLSGCHPSAIDCSFMKLLVDPYQSMYTAKSGIWAPECLSWWLTRVKEGGAIATLGPSGLGYGMLGRYCTEGVGGWLWPEFFRQYGEEGKDILGEMFTQALTNYIIHFGPDLDLIDTKTVEEMILLGDPTLKIGGYPSLSKKIAMSSDIDRGKLEKIVLPGPSLEFRRSFGSSELFAGKSHRVTSNPLIDKGPVSLASDGKGNFVVGYTRQERKYDELIYQDGFAISEGGVLWKELFMRNGDEEIAHQYVSYAGKEKYGAATHYLGIGTRFDIILMYDMTDENRWYVLRYYFPTEPIYRIGRNACAIAADYFRNDIQYIAAFTVDYRAFKQIPMFTASSSNGWVVFIPLENVQDIELATDFSSHYVLLAMVAPDGCYLGYLKHPDVWGDPIDVEARGPYLLTNPDIAVTNGVGVVVGERNGAIVSMVTTDNGKSWRHESIVSAEGEKPEIVGNRDGSFDCYFIRNGKIYVAHSEDGINWEDAKLVVGITNLNANDSFDVTTDGIVWPGNDGDLHSKVFISTSKVSIINIDTSPDRKYIVATIANSGTEDQKNLNWKIEVKEDNPLYILLHSNITRGRVWRGNLTIGTVSLLPSGEIIEVRSGRVFGLGSIKVVVTAGDARAEEDGFLIGWIILLHHPNE
;
A
#
# COMPACT_ATOMS: atom_id res chain seq x y z
N PHE A 1 -27.75 7.10 -10.16
CA PHE A 1 -28.28 8.29 -10.85
C PHE A 1 -28.31 7.91 -12.32
N LEU A 2 -29.36 8.27 -13.06
CA LEU A 2 -29.40 7.97 -14.49
C LEU A 2 -28.64 9.08 -15.23
N ILE A 3 -27.44 8.79 -15.72
CA ILE A 3 -26.72 9.68 -16.65
C ILE A 3 -27.31 9.47 -18.04
N VAL A 4 -27.48 10.56 -18.81
CA VAL A 4 -28.01 10.53 -20.18
C VAL A 4 -27.21 11.51 -21.04
N ASP A 5 -26.15 11.00 -21.66
CA ASP A 5 -25.27 11.80 -22.49
C ASP A 5 -25.94 12.16 -23.82
N ILE A 6 -26.27 13.44 -23.96
CA ILE A 6 -26.84 14.01 -25.17
C ILE A 6 -25.80 14.92 -25.79
N TYR A 7 -25.38 14.62 -27.01
CA TYR A 7 -24.58 15.50 -27.86
C TYR A 7 -25.53 16.24 -28.81
N PRO A 8 -26.12 17.39 -28.41
CA PRO A 8 -27.21 18.03 -29.16
C PRO A 8 -26.76 18.62 -30.50
N VAL A 9 -25.45 18.76 -30.70
CA VAL A 9 -24.79 19.20 -31.94
C VAL A 9 -23.60 18.27 -32.20
N ARG A 10 -23.45 17.80 -33.44
CA ARG A 10 -22.30 17.02 -33.91
C ARG A 10 -21.89 17.51 -35.30
N TYR A 11 -20.66 17.97 -35.45
CA TYR A 11 -20.07 18.30 -36.76
C TYR A 11 -19.50 17.03 -37.42
N SER A 12 -19.58 16.94 -38.74
CA SER A 12 -19.06 15.84 -39.55
C SER A 12 -18.09 16.39 -40.60
N PRO A 13 -16.78 16.53 -40.27
CA PRO A 13 -15.82 17.23 -41.12
C PRO A 13 -15.69 16.64 -42.54
N ALA A 14 -15.82 15.32 -42.68
CA ALA A 14 -15.76 14.64 -43.97
C ALA A 14 -16.97 14.90 -44.89
N ASN A 15 -18.04 15.53 -44.37
CA ASN A 15 -19.26 15.86 -45.11
C ASN A 15 -19.61 17.36 -45.07
N ASP A 16 -18.83 18.18 -44.35
CA ASP A 16 -19.11 19.59 -44.05
C ASP A 16 -20.52 19.83 -43.45
N GLU A 17 -21.03 18.87 -42.67
CA GLU A 17 -22.37 18.91 -42.07
C GLU A 17 -22.33 19.18 -40.56
N ILE A 18 -23.11 20.15 -40.08
CA ILE A 18 -23.52 20.23 -38.67
C ILE A 18 -24.89 19.57 -38.49
N ARG A 19 -24.95 18.50 -37.72
CA ARG A 19 -26.19 17.80 -37.34
C ARG A 19 -26.57 18.19 -35.92
N TYR A 20 -27.82 18.54 -35.68
CA TYR A 20 -28.29 18.97 -34.36
C TYR A 20 -29.72 18.54 -34.07
N ILE A 21 -30.10 18.50 -32.79
CA ILE A 21 -31.47 18.23 -32.33
C ILE A 21 -32.14 19.54 -31.89
N THR A 22 -33.40 19.74 -32.26
CA THR A 22 -34.21 20.89 -31.81
C THR A 22 -35.05 20.59 -30.57
N LYS A 23 -35.28 19.31 -30.27
CA LYS A 23 -36.00 18.83 -29.08
C LYS A 23 -35.65 17.37 -28.81
N GLY A 24 -35.40 17.04 -27.54
CA GLY A 24 -35.40 15.67 -27.02
C GLY A 24 -36.62 15.40 -26.13
N THR A 25 -36.85 14.13 -25.78
CA THR A 25 -37.80 13.72 -24.72
C THR A 25 -37.32 12.39 -24.15
N LEU A 26 -37.18 12.33 -22.83
CA LEU A 26 -36.73 11.15 -22.08
C LEU A 26 -37.92 10.61 -21.28
N GLU A 27 -38.17 9.30 -21.37
CA GLU A 27 -39.19 8.60 -20.59
C GLU A 27 -38.52 7.48 -19.78
N VAL A 28 -38.51 7.62 -18.45
CA VAL A 28 -37.79 6.71 -17.55
C VAL A 28 -38.76 5.68 -16.96
N LEU A 29 -38.76 4.48 -17.55
CA LEU A 29 -39.54 3.35 -17.07
C LEU A 29 -38.70 2.50 -16.11
N TYR A 30 -38.94 2.64 -14.80
CA TYR A 30 -38.23 1.89 -13.76
C TYR A 30 -39.17 1.01 -12.93
N LYS A 31 -38.62 -0.02 -12.29
CA LYS A 31 -39.34 -0.97 -11.43
C LYS A 31 -39.08 -0.61 -9.96
N GLU A 32 -40.13 -0.33 -9.18
CA GLU A 32 -39.95 -0.08 -7.75
C GLU A 32 -39.40 -1.34 -7.02
N PRO A 33 -38.50 -1.17 -6.03
CA PRO A 33 -37.96 -2.28 -5.26
C PRO A 33 -39.04 -2.97 -4.43
N SER A 34 -38.96 -4.30 -4.34
CA SER A 34 -39.94 -5.16 -3.64
C SER A 34 -39.98 -4.95 -2.11
N LYS A 35 -38.91 -4.37 -1.55
CA LYS A 35 -38.89 -3.79 -0.20
C LYS A 35 -38.73 -2.28 -0.34
N LYS A 36 -39.70 -1.51 0.14
CA LYS A 36 -39.51 -0.08 0.41
C LYS A 36 -38.91 0.07 1.82
N PRO A 37 -37.99 1.01 2.07
CA PRO A 37 -37.55 1.32 3.44
C PRO A 37 -38.74 1.63 4.34
N THR A 38 -38.73 1.13 5.56
CA THR A 38 -39.70 1.55 6.57
C THR A 38 -39.48 3.02 6.91
N GLN A 39 -40.58 3.78 6.98
CA GLN A 39 -40.68 5.23 7.27
C GLN A 39 -39.46 5.81 8.03
N SER A 40 -38.79 6.80 7.40
CA SER A 40 -37.56 7.45 7.89
C SER A 40 -37.52 7.64 9.41
N LYS A 41 -36.62 6.91 10.05
CA LYS A 41 -36.51 6.78 11.50
C LYS A 41 -35.43 7.69 12.09
N TYR A 42 -34.33 7.88 11.37
CA TYR A 42 -33.24 8.78 11.73
C TYR A 42 -32.75 9.47 10.45
N ASP A 43 -32.45 10.76 10.55
CA ASP A 43 -31.93 11.54 9.44
C ASP A 43 -30.39 11.56 9.52
N LEU A 44 -29.85 11.70 10.74
CA LEU A 44 -28.41 11.73 11.06
C LEU A 44 -27.99 10.53 11.91
N LEU A 45 -26.89 9.87 11.52
CA LEU A 45 -26.15 8.91 12.30
C LEU A 45 -24.83 9.54 12.79
N ILE A 46 -24.56 9.49 14.10
CA ILE A 46 -23.28 9.89 14.69
C ILE A 46 -22.55 8.63 15.17
N ILE A 47 -21.36 8.38 14.63
CA ILE A 47 -20.47 7.28 15.03
C ILE A 47 -19.27 7.88 15.77
N SER A 48 -18.96 7.37 16.95
CA SER A 48 -18.03 8.00 17.89
C SER A 48 -17.05 7.01 18.50
N ALA A 49 -15.81 7.44 18.73
CA ALA A 49 -14.95 6.80 19.72
C ALA A 49 -15.59 6.90 21.14
N PRO A 50 -15.37 5.94 22.05
CA PRO A 50 -16.12 5.86 23.31
C PRO A 50 -16.03 7.09 24.22
N ALA A 51 -14.88 7.78 24.23
CA ALA A 51 -14.63 8.93 25.10
C ALA A 51 -15.57 10.14 24.84
N TYR A 52 -16.09 10.30 23.61
CA TYR A 52 -16.86 11.47 23.21
C TYR A 52 -18.38 11.30 23.36
N VAL A 53 -18.88 10.07 23.53
CA VAL A 53 -20.31 9.71 23.61
C VAL A 53 -21.05 10.52 24.69
N LYS A 54 -20.39 10.91 25.79
CA LYS A 54 -20.99 11.76 26.83
C LYS A 54 -21.26 13.20 26.34
N GLU A 55 -20.33 13.77 25.58
CA GLU A 55 -20.42 15.15 25.08
C GLU A 55 -21.40 15.23 23.90
N LEU A 56 -21.35 14.25 22.99
CA LEU A 56 -22.20 14.19 21.80
C LEU A 56 -23.69 14.09 22.11
N LYS A 57 -24.10 13.61 23.31
CA LYS A 57 -25.50 13.70 23.76
C LYS A 57 -26.05 15.13 23.80
N ARG A 58 -25.19 16.15 23.93
CA ARG A 58 -25.57 17.56 23.79
C ARG A 58 -25.87 17.93 22.34
N LEU A 59 -25.09 17.41 21.39
CA LEU A 59 -25.29 17.62 19.95
C LEU A 59 -26.56 16.90 19.46
N VAL A 60 -26.79 15.65 19.88
CA VAL A 60 -28.03 14.89 19.61
C VAL A 60 -29.26 15.71 20.02
N ALA A 61 -29.32 16.16 21.27
CA ALA A 61 -30.45 16.94 21.78
C ALA A 61 -30.62 18.32 21.07
N HIS A 62 -29.54 18.86 20.51
CA HIS A 62 -29.59 20.08 19.70
C HIS A 62 -30.17 19.82 18.30
N LYS A 63 -29.73 18.74 17.64
CA LYS A 63 -30.19 18.35 16.30
C LYS A 63 -31.67 17.93 16.32
N GLU A 64 -32.07 17.14 17.32
CA GLU A 64 -33.48 16.75 17.53
C GLU A 64 -34.39 17.97 17.77
N LYS A 65 -33.91 18.99 18.51
CA LYS A 65 -34.64 20.26 18.72
C LYS A 65 -34.94 21.00 17.40
N PHE A 66 -34.07 20.91 16.39
CA PHE A 66 -34.31 21.52 15.08
C PHE A 66 -35.03 20.60 14.08
N GLY A 67 -35.26 19.34 14.45
CA GLY A 67 -36.05 18.35 13.71
C GLY A 67 -35.24 17.25 13.04
N ILE A 68 -33.91 17.23 13.23
CA ILE A 68 -33.01 16.18 12.72
C ILE A 68 -33.02 15.02 13.73
N LYS A 69 -33.76 13.94 13.42
CA LYS A 69 -33.80 12.72 14.23
C LYS A 69 -32.41 12.09 14.23
N THR A 70 -31.77 12.00 15.40
CA THR A 70 -30.33 11.69 15.48
C THR A 70 -30.07 10.40 16.24
N LYS A 71 -29.34 9.45 15.65
CA LYS A 71 -28.88 8.22 16.31
C LYS A 71 -27.39 8.32 16.61
N LEU A 72 -27.02 8.34 17.89
CA LEU A 72 -25.63 8.22 18.36
C LEU A 72 -25.27 6.75 18.63
N VAL A 73 -24.06 6.35 18.24
CA VAL A 73 -23.49 4.99 18.34
C VAL A 73 -22.01 5.09 18.74
N SER A 74 -21.57 4.26 19.69
CA SER A 74 -20.13 4.06 19.95
C SER A 74 -19.56 3.02 18.98
N VAL A 75 -18.29 3.11 18.58
CA VAL A 75 -17.64 2.05 17.77
C VAL A 75 -17.71 0.67 18.44
N ASP A 76 -17.68 0.61 19.77
CA ASP A 76 -17.85 -0.62 20.57
C ASP A 76 -19.27 -1.22 20.49
N GLU A 77 -20.27 -0.46 20.02
CA GLU A 77 -21.67 -0.89 19.85
C GLU A 77 -21.96 -1.42 18.43
N ILE A 78 -20.96 -1.44 17.54
CA ILE A 78 -21.10 -1.87 16.15
C ILE A 78 -21.03 -3.40 16.05
N GLU A 79 -21.93 -3.99 15.27
CA GLU A 79 -22.01 -5.43 15.06
C GLU A 79 -20.77 -5.95 14.30
N ASN A 80 -20.30 -7.15 14.65
CA ASN A 80 -19.08 -7.74 14.08
C ASN A 80 -19.30 -8.31 12.67
N LYS A 81 -19.69 -7.44 11.71
CA LYS A 81 -19.81 -7.74 10.29
C LYS A 81 -18.89 -6.79 9.51
N GLY A 82 -17.85 -7.34 8.90
CA GLY A 82 -16.78 -6.61 8.21
C GLY A 82 -15.42 -7.14 8.64
N ARG A 83 -14.41 -6.99 7.78
CA ARG A 83 -13.06 -7.52 7.96
C ARG A 83 -12.31 -6.76 9.05
N ASP A 84 -12.24 -5.45 8.93
CA ASP A 84 -11.64 -4.52 9.89
C ASP A 84 -12.69 -3.60 10.55
N LEU A 85 -12.26 -2.62 11.36
CA LEU A 85 -13.19 -1.70 12.03
C LEU A 85 -13.80 -0.68 11.05
N GLN A 86 -13.04 -0.30 10.01
CA GLN A 86 -13.48 0.60 8.95
C GLN A 86 -14.64 -0.02 8.15
N GLU A 87 -14.53 -1.29 7.75
CA GLU A 87 -15.59 -2.00 7.03
C GLU A 87 -16.79 -2.30 7.94
N LYS A 88 -16.57 -2.55 9.24
CA LYS A 88 -17.67 -2.65 10.23
C LYS A 88 -18.46 -1.35 10.36
N ILE A 89 -17.77 -0.20 10.36
CA ILE A 89 -18.40 1.12 10.28
C ILE A 89 -19.18 1.26 8.97
N LYS A 90 -18.57 0.91 7.81
CA LYS A 90 -19.22 0.96 6.49
C LYS A 90 -20.49 0.10 6.40
N TYR A 91 -20.44 -1.15 6.90
CA TYR A 91 -21.62 -2.02 7.00
C TYR A 91 -22.69 -1.50 7.97
N TYR A 92 -22.31 -0.80 9.05
CA TYR A 92 -23.28 -0.18 9.95
C TYR A 92 -23.98 1.02 9.29
N ILE A 93 -23.24 1.84 8.54
CA ILE A 93 -23.80 2.93 7.72
C ILE A 93 -24.76 2.35 6.67
N LYS A 94 -24.34 1.32 5.92
CA LYS A 94 -25.20 0.58 4.98
C LYS A 94 -26.52 0.14 5.61
N ARG A 95 -26.46 -0.49 6.78
CA ARG A 95 -27.65 -0.90 7.55
C ARG A 95 -28.52 0.29 7.97
N ALA A 96 -27.93 1.42 8.35
CA ALA A 96 -28.66 2.62 8.74
C ALA A 96 -29.40 3.25 7.55
N VAL A 97 -28.80 3.25 6.35
CA VAL A 97 -29.47 3.62 5.09
C VAL A 97 -30.64 2.67 4.83
N GLU A 98 -30.41 1.35 4.77
CA GLU A 98 -31.44 0.35 4.41
C GLU A 98 -32.61 0.27 5.40
N ALA A 99 -32.34 0.40 6.70
CA ALA A 99 -33.35 0.19 7.74
C ALA A 99 -34.03 1.49 8.23
N TRP A 100 -33.35 2.64 8.15
CA TRP A 100 -33.79 3.89 8.79
C TRP A 100 -33.91 5.09 7.84
N ASP A 101 -33.49 4.98 6.58
CA ASP A 101 -33.44 6.09 5.59
C ASP A 101 -32.52 7.25 6.04
N VAL A 102 -31.38 6.90 6.68
CA VAL A 102 -30.33 7.86 7.08
C VAL A 102 -29.67 8.47 5.86
N LYS A 103 -29.43 9.78 5.91
CA LYS A 103 -28.82 10.56 4.81
C LYS A 103 -27.50 11.22 5.21
N TYR A 104 -27.25 11.38 6.51
CA TYR A 104 -26.08 12.09 7.03
C TYR A 104 -25.30 11.22 8.00
N VAL A 105 -23.98 11.25 7.92
CA VAL A 105 -23.07 10.51 8.81
C VAL A 105 -22.01 11.45 9.39
N LEU A 106 -21.98 11.58 10.72
CA LEU A 106 -20.96 12.33 11.44
C LEU A 106 -20.01 11.39 12.18
N LEU A 107 -18.75 11.33 11.75
CA LEU A 107 -17.68 10.59 12.42
C LEU A 107 -17.05 11.47 13.51
N VAL A 108 -16.79 10.93 14.71
CA VAL A 108 -16.18 11.67 15.82
C VAL A 108 -15.00 10.92 16.43
N GLY A 109 -13.80 11.42 16.16
CA GLY A 109 -12.51 10.86 16.58
C GLY A 109 -11.41 11.08 15.55
N GLY A 110 -10.18 11.20 16.02
CA GLY A 110 -8.96 11.29 15.21
C GLY A 110 -8.26 9.94 15.03
N TYR A 111 -7.25 9.89 14.16
CA TYR A 111 -6.53 8.64 13.85
C TYR A 111 -5.61 8.18 14.98
N ARG A 112 -4.72 9.03 15.48
CA ARG A 112 -3.73 8.73 16.54
C ARG A 112 -3.66 9.86 17.58
N SER A 113 -2.99 9.62 18.72
CA SER A 113 -2.75 10.67 19.71
C SER A 113 -1.64 11.64 19.27
N PHE A 114 -1.46 12.76 20.01
CA PHE A 114 -0.47 13.82 19.71
C PHE A 114 0.96 13.31 19.48
N LEU A 115 1.35 12.21 20.14
CA LEU A 115 2.66 11.57 20.02
C LEU A 115 2.63 10.28 19.16
N GLY A 116 1.62 10.09 18.31
CA GLY A 116 1.49 8.93 17.41
C GLY A 116 1.09 7.62 18.07
N LEU A 117 1.11 7.56 19.40
CA LEU A 117 0.72 6.39 20.19
C LEU A 117 -0.79 6.13 20.10
N ASP A 118 -1.16 4.85 20.08
CA ASP A 118 -2.56 4.41 20.10
C ASP A 118 -3.21 4.57 21.48
N LYS A 119 -4.50 4.91 21.44
CA LYS A 119 -5.41 5.14 22.57
C LYS A 119 -6.85 4.81 22.13
N PRO A 120 -7.23 3.52 21.96
CA PRO A 120 -8.47 3.12 21.26
C PRO A 120 -9.75 3.84 21.71
N ASN A 121 -9.89 4.12 23.01
CA ASN A 121 -11.02 4.87 23.60
C ASN A 121 -11.24 6.29 22.99
N PHE A 122 -10.26 6.85 22.29
CA PHE A 122 -10.27 8.18 21.67
C PHE A 122 -10.16 8.14 20.13
N GLN A 123 -9.94 6.96 19.54
CA GLN A 123 -9.66 6.83 18.10
C GLN A 123 -10.90 6.43 17.31
N LEU A 124 -11.03 6.98 16.10
CA LEU A 124 -11.97 6.49 15.10
C LEU A 124 -11.18 6.33 13.79
N PRO A 125 -11.12 5.12 13.21
CA PRO A 125 -10.13 4.81 12.19
C PRO A 125 -10.33 5.60 10.89
N VAL A 126 -9.28 5.61 10.08
CA VAL A 126 -9.27 6.12 8.72
C VAL A 126 -9.14 4.95 7.75
N ARG A 127 -9.62 5.11 6.53
CA ARG A 127 -9.23 4.23 5.42
C ARG A 127 -8.05 4.87 4.70
N TYR A 128 -7.00 4.10 4.46
CA TYR A 128 -5.99 4.44 3.47
C TYR A 128 -6.42 3.93 2.10
N VAL A 129 -6.25 4.76 1.09
CA VAL A 129 -6.43 4.49 -0.34
C VAL A 129 -5.06 4.21 -0.95
N TYR A 130 -4.98 3.25 -1.87
CA TYR A 130 -3.72 2.73 -2.42
C TYR A 130 -3.49 3.08 -3.90
N LEU A 131 -4.24 4.06 -4.42
CA LEU A 131 -3.96 4.76 -5.68
C LEU A 131 -2.55 5.37 -5.65
N ASN A 132 -1.80 5.16 -6.74
CA ASN A 132 -0.43 5.63 -6.89
C ASN A 132 -0.30 6.47 -8.17
N ASP A 133 -0.20 7.78 -7.99
CA ASP A 133 -0.06 8.78 -9.06
C ASP A 133 1.41 9.02 -9.49
N GLY A 134 2.37 8.32 -8.85
CA GLY A 134 3.81 8.53 -9.01
C GLY A 134 4.40 9.68 -8.17
N GLY A 135 3.56 10.50 -7.53
CA GLY A 135 3.94 11.49 -6.50
C GLY A 135 3.78 10.96 -5.08
N GLU A 136 2.75 10.15 -4.81
CA GLU A 136 2.58 9.37 -3.58
C GLU A 136 1.99 7.97 -3.80
N ASP A 137 2.28 7.08 -2.85
CA ASP A 137 1.88 5.66 -2.81
C ASP A 137 0.56 5.40 -2.04
N GLY A 138 -0.22 6.46 -1.81
CA GLY A 138 -1.51 6.39 -1.10
C GLY A 138 -1.70 7.45 -0.02
N PHE A 139 -2.97 7.74 0.28
CA PHE A 139 -3.47 8.82 1.14
C PHE A 139 -4.70 8.37 1.93
N VAL A 140 -5.32 9.26 2.73
CA VAL A 140 -6.49 8.92 3.57
C VAL A 140 -7.80 9.32 2.89
N SER A 141 -8.78 8.42 2.82
CA SER A 141 -10.14 8.78 2.38
C SER A 141 -11.18 8.57 3.47
N ASP A 142 -12.02 9.60 3.67
CA ASP A 142 -13.31 9.48 4.36
C ASP A 142 -14.48 9.24 3.37
N LEU A 143 -14.28 9.42 2.06
CA LEU A 143 -15.25 9.08 1.00
C LEU A 143 -15.56 7.57 1.02
N TYR A 144 -14.59 6.73 1.38
CA TYR A 144 -14.76 5.31 1.68
C TYR A 144 -15.97 4.98 2.57
N TYR A 145 -16.31 5.86 3.52
CA TYR A 145 -17.43 5.67 4.44
C TYR A 145 -18.76 6.24 3.91
N ALA A 146 -18.72 6.98 2.80
CA ALA A 146 -19.85 7.75 2.26
C ALA A 146 -20.41 7.13 0.96
N ASP A 147 -19.55 6.64 0.08
CA ASP A 147 -19.91 5.70 -1.00
C ASP A 147 -20.14 4.31 -0.37
N ILE A 148 -21.33 3.73 -0.56
CA ILE A 148 -21.75 2.47 0.05
C ILE A 148 -22.08 1.39 -1.01
N TYR A 149 -22.40 1.78 -2.24
CA TYR A 149 -22.93 0.88 -3.27
C TYR A 149 -22.40 1.12 -4.68
N ARG A 150 -21.59 0.19 -5.19
CA ARG A 150 -21.33 0.06 -6.63
C ARG A 150 -22.47 -0.64 -7.37
N TYR A 151 -22.49 -0.54 -8.69
CA TYR A 151 -23.50 -1.17 -9.54
C TYR A 151 -22.87 -2.18 -10.50
N ASP A 152 -23.75 -2.86 -11.23
CA ASP A 152 -23.43 -3.85 -12.23
C ASP A 152 -24.63 -4.04 -13.20
N PRO A 153 -24.62 -3.59 -14.47
CA PRO A 153 -25.56 -3.94 -15.54
C PRO A 153 -25.99 -5.41 -15.68
N ARG A 154 -25.30 -6.36 -15.06
CA ARG A 154 -25.66 -7.79 -14.99
C ARG A 154 -26.37 -8.15 -13.68
N HIS A 155 -26.08 -7.47 -12.56
CA HIS A 155 -26.51 -7.87 -11.20
C HIS A 155 -27.24 -6.81 -10.36
N GLY A 156 -27.18 -5.53 -10.72
CA GLY A 156 -27.80 -4.40 -10.00
C GLY A 156 -26.87 -3.75 -8.96
N TYR A 157 -27.45 -3.14 -7.92
CA TYR A 157 -26.69 -2.53 -6.82
C TYR A 157 -26.03 -3.61 -5.93
N ALA A 158 -24.70 -3.56 -5.82
CA ALA A 158 -23.90 -4.33 -4.88
C ALA A 158 -23.38 -3.43 -3.74
N PHE A 159 -22.89 -4.00 -2.64
CA PHE A 159 -22.13 -3.23 -1.65
C PHE A 159 -20.74 -2.95 -2.21
N ASP A 160 -20.25 -1.71 -2.08
CA ASP A 160 -18.86 -1.42 -2.42
C ASP A 160 -17.93 -1.61 -1.21
N SER A 161 -17.03 -2.59 -1.31
CA SER A 161 -15.95 -2.83 -0.35
C SER A 161 -14.84 -1.78 -0.42
N TRP A 162 -14.75 -1.02 -1.53
CA TRP A 162 -13.53 -0.35 -2.02
C TRP A 162 -12.32 -1.29 -2.02
N ASP A 163 -12.57 -2.57 -2.30
CA ASP A 163 -11.59 -3.64 -2.37
C ASP A 163 -12.32 -4.77 -3.11
N SER A 164 -12.44 -4.53 -4.40
CA SER A 164 -13.24 -5.25 -5.39
C SER A 164 -12.57 -6.56 -5.82
N ASN A 165 -11.24 -6.57 -5.82
CA ASN A 165 -10.42 -7.75 -6.08
C ASN A 165 -10.10 -8.56 -4.79
N CYS A 166 -10.47 -8.04 -3.62
CA CYS A 166 -10.39 -8.66 -2.29
C CYS A 166 -8.97 -8.87 -1.74
N ASN A 167 -7.95 -8.12 -2.20
CA ASN A 167 -6.56 -8.26 -1.76
C ASN A 167 -6.24 -7.50 -0.45
N GLY A 168 -7.13 -6.63 0.03
CA GLY A 168 -6.96 -5.90 1.29
C GLY A 168 -6.18 -4.58 1.18
N ARG A 169 -5.69 -4.22 0.00
CA ARG A 169 -5.49 -2.83 -0.40
C ARG A 169 -6.86 -2.30 -0.83
N TYR A 170 -7.13 -1.05 -0.54
CA TYR A 170 -8.44 -0.44 -0.79
C TYR A 170 -8.29 0.76 -1.70
N GLY A 171 -9.15 0.88 -2.72
CA GLY A 171 -9.01 1.92 -3.73
C GLY A 171 -7.61 1.90 -4.33
N GLU A 172 -7.10 0.71 -4.67
CA GLU A 172 -5.82 0.63 -5.36
C GLU A 172 -5.96 1.00 -6.84
N TRP A 173 -5.00 1.75 -7.34
CA TRP A 173 -4.81 1.98 -8.76
C TRP A 173 -3.32 2.20 -8.98
N ASP A 174 -2.64 1.12 -9.39
CA ASP A 174 -1.24 1.14 -9.79
C ASP A 174 -0.99 0.14 -10.95
N TRP A 175 0.27 -0.17 -11.23
CA TRP A 175 0.65 -1.09 -12.33
C TRP A 175 0.39 -2.58 -12.02
N TYR A 176 0.07 -2.92 -10.78
CA TYR A 176 -0.06 -4.30 -10.26
C TYR A 176 -1.48 -4.61 -9.76
N GLY A 177 -2.26 -3.60 -9.42
CA GLY A 177 -3.63 -3.73 -8.91
C GLY A 177 -4.53 -2.55 -9.29
N TYR A 178 -5.83 -2.83 -9.42
CA TYR A 178 -6.88 -1.85 -9.74
C TYR A 178 -8.16 -2.22 -8.99
N ASP A 179 -8.85 -1.19 -8.48
CA ASP A 179 -10.12 -1.30 -7.79
C ASP A 179 -11.29 -0.70 -8.58
N GLU A 180 -12.32 -1.51 -8.73
CA GLU A 180 -13.52 -1.23 -9.48
C GLU A 180 -14.58 -0.42 -8.67
N ILE A 181 -14.27 0.84 -8.38
CA ILE A 181 -15.09 1.79 -7.57
C ILE A 181 -15.80 2.80 -8.48
N ASP A 182 -16.96 3.34 -8.07
CA ASP A 182 -17.64 4.44 -8.81
C ASP A 182 -17.74 5.79 -8.08
N LEU A 183 -17.22 5.86 -6.84
CA LEU A 183 -16.89 7.08 -6.10
C LEU A 183 -18.07 7.94 -5.64
N VAL A 184 -19.31 7.65 -6.01
CA VAL A 184 -20.44 8.57 -5.71
C VAL A 184 -20.94 8.38 -4.27
N PRO A 185 -20.95 9.43 -3.42
CA PRO A 185 -21.43 9.33 -2.05
C PRO A 185 -22.94 8.99 -1.99
N ASP A 186 -23.29 7.89 -1.33
CA ASP A 186 -24.68 7.54 -0.97
C ASP A 186 -25.20 8.32 0.24
N VAL A 187 -24.29 8.84 1.09
CA VAL A 187 -24.61 9.66 2.27
C VAL A 187 -23.72 10.89 2.39
N HIS A 188 -24.26 11.96 2.98
CA HIS A 188 -23.53 13.19 3.30
C HIS A 188 -22.68 12.99 4.55
N LEU A 189 -21.37 12.89 4.37
CA LEU A 189 -20.43 12.59 5.45
C LEU A 189 -19.59 13.80 5.87
N GLY A 190 -19.27 13.87 7.17
CA GLY A 190 -18.28 14.80 7.72
C GLY A 190 -17.68 14.26 9.01
N ARG A 191 -16.51 14.76 9.40
CA ARG A 191 -15.76 14.31 10.59
C ARG A 191 -15.46 15.45 11.57
N LEU A 192 -15.73 15.21 12.85
CA LEU A 192 -15.13 15.98 13.95
C LEU A 192 -13.84 15.28 14.40
N ALA A 193 -12.71 15.75 13.87
CA ALA A 193 -11.40 15.24 14.25
C ALA A 193 -11.05 15.69 15.68
N CYS A 194 -10.81 14.74 16.58
CA CYS A 194 -10.42 15.04 17.96
C CYS A 194 -9.64 13.88 18.60
N ARG A 195 -8.68 14.23 19.46
CA ARG A 195 -7.82 13.38 20.29
C ARG A 195 -8.08 13.59 21.78
N ALA A 196 -8.84 14.61 22.16
CA ALA A 196 -9.23 14.88 23.55
C ALA A 196 -10.67 15.40 23.67
N VAL A 197 -11.30 15.12 24.82
CA VAL A 197 -12.72 15.48 25.07
C VAL A 197 -12.95 17.00 25.06
N TRP A 198 -11.92 17.80 25.33
CA TRP A 198 -12.03 19.26 25.30
C TRP A 198 -12.13 19.82 23.87
N GLU A 199 -11.51 19.19 22.87
CA GLU A 199 -11.64 19.56 21.45
C GLU A 199 -13.04 19.21 20.93
N ALA A 200 -13.50 17.98 21.21
CA ALA A 200 -14.86 17.55 20.90
C ALA A 200 -15.90 18.51 21.51
N LYS A 201 -15.67 18.95 22.76
CA LYS A 201 -16.49 19.96 23.42
C LYS A 201 -16.45 21.32 22.74
N ILE A 202 -15.29 21.81 22.29
CA ILE A 202 -15.17 23.07 21.53
C ILE A 202 -16.01 22.98 20.24
N MET A 203 -15.84 21.92 19.44
CA MET A 203 -16.57 21.77 18.18
C MET A 203 -18.09 21.63 18.41
N VAL A 204 -18.51 20.85 19.41
CA VAL A 204 -19.93 20.74 19.80
C VAL A 204 -20.47 22.10 20.31
N ASP A 205 -19.71 22.87 21.09
CA ASP A 205 -20.11 24.22 21.51
C ASP A 205 -20.17 25.20 20.33
N LYS A 206 -19.27 25.10 19.34
CA LYS A 206 -19.30 25.89 18.10
C LYS A 206 -20.59 25.62 17.31
N ILE A 207 -20.86 24.36 16.97
CA ILE A 207 -22.06 23.93 16.22
C ILE A 207 -23.33 24.39 16.93
N ILE A 208 -23.47 24.08 18.23
CA ILE A 208 -24.63 24.46 19.03
C ILE A 208 -24.85 25.98 19.07
N ASN A 209 -23.77 26.79 19.11
CA ASN A 209 -23.87 28.25 19.10
C ASN A 209 -24.22 28.80 17.71
N TYR A 210 -23.63 28.25 16.66
CA TYR A 210 -23.82 28.66 15.27
C TYR A 210 -25.26 28.37 14.81
N GLU A 211 -25.71 27.13 14.94
CA GLU A 211 -27.06 26.71 14.53
C GLU A 211 -28.19 27.35 15.37
N SER A 212 -27.90 27.80 16.60
CA SER A 212 -28.85 28.55 17.44
C SER A 212 -29.05 30.02 17.02
N ARG A 213 -28.25 30.55 16.09
CA ARG A 213 -28.26 31.96 15.66
C ARG A 213 -28.60 32.03 14.18
N TYR A 214 -29.44 32.99 13.79
CA TYR A 214 -29.80 33.18 12.38
C TYR A 214 -28.94 34.27 11.73
N SER A 215 -27.65 33.97 11.59
CA SER A 215 -26.61 34.90 11.16
C SER A 215 -26.63 35.21 9.66
N VAL A 216 -27.54 34.61 8.86
CA VAL A 216 -27.80 34.96 7.44
C VAL A 216 -28.03 36.47 7.21
N ASN A 217 -28.41 37.23 8.25
CA ASN A 217 -28.62 38.68 8.18
C ASN A 217 -27.53 39.52 8.86
N GLU A 218 -26.45 38.91 9.37
CA GLU A 218 -25.33 39.62 10.01
C GLU A 218 -24.23 39.95 9.00
N ASP A 219 -23.64 41.15 9.12
CA ASP A 219 -22.70 41.70 8.12
C ASP A 219 -21.41 40.87 7.97
N TRP A 220 -21.03 40.09 8.99
CA TRP A 220 -19.85 39.20 8.91
C TRP A 220 -20.13 37.94 8.08
N PHE A 221 -21.38 37.46 8.07
CA PHE A 221 -21.76 36.25 7.36
C PHE A 221 -21.84 36.52 5.86
N LYS A 222 -22.36 37.70 5.48
CA LYS A 222 -22.41 38.17 4.08
C LYS A 222 -21.06 38.66 3.57
N ARG A 223 -19.98 37.95 3.90
CA ARG A 223 -18.63 38.19 3.42
C ARG A 223 -18.02 36.88 2.97
N MET A 224 -17.37 36.89 1.82
CA MET A 224 -16.42 35.88 1.41
C MET A 224 -15.02 36.48 1.34
N LEU A 225 -14.06 35.79 1.95
CA LEU A 225 -12.63 36.07 1.80
C LEU A 225 -12.04 35.10 0.80
N VAL A 226 -11.20 35.59 -0.10
CA VAL A 226 -10.32 34.75 -0.92
C VAL A 226 -8.86 35.15 -0.73
N VAL A 227 -7.98 34.16 -0.59
CA VAL A 227 -6.54 34.33 -0.34
C VAL A 227 -5.77 33.47 -1.34
N THR A 228 -4.84 34.08 -2.07
CA THR A 228 -4.10 33.44 -3.17
C THR A 228 -3.01 34.39 -3.74
N GLY A 229 -2.18 33.88 -4.64
CA GLY A 229 -1.22 34.59 -5.46
C GLY A 229 -1.04 33.94 -6.84
N ASP A 230 0.19 33.54 -7.13
CA ASP A 230 0.66 33.05 -8.43
C ASP A 230 1.06 31.56 -8.28
N ASP A 231 0.20 30.61 -8.65
CA ASP A 231 0.40 29.20 -8.28
C ASP A 231 1.66 28.60 -8.94
N PHE A 232 1.99 28.94 -10.20
CA PHE A 232 3.07 28.30 -10.97
C PHE A 232 3.87 29.23 -11.90
N GLN A 233 5.11 28.83 -12.21
CA GLN A 233 5.98 29.58 -13.13
C GLN A 233 5.67 29.20 -14.58
N ASP A 234 4.49 29.61 -15.07
CA ASP A 234 3.93 29.22 -16.37
C ASP A 234 4.51 30.00 -17.57
N GLN A 235 5.31 31.04 -17.32
CA GLN A 235 5.56 32.10 -18.31
C GLN A 235 6.33 31.61 -19.54
N ASN A 236 5.94 32.09 -20.73
CA ASN A 236 6.63 31.77 -21.98
C ASN A 236 8.11 32.25 -21.97
N LYS A 237 9.05 31.34 -22.28
CA LYS A 237 10.47 31.68 -22.40
C LYS A 237 10.73 32.71 -23.50
N LEU A 238 11.55 33.72 -23.21
CA LEU A 238 11.85 34.78 -24.19
C LEU A 238 12.69 34.29 -25.37
N ASP A 239 13.71 33.47 -25.16
CA ASP A 239 14.54 32.75 -26.16
C ASP A 239 14.89 33.56 -27.43
N ILE A 240 15.95 34.36 -27.35
CA ILE A 240 16.39 35.27 -28.42
C ILE A 240 17.84 34.97 -28.81
N GLU A 241 18.05 34.45 -30.01
CA GLU A 241 19.37 34.18 -30.58
C GLU A 241 20.15 35.46 -30.91
N TRP A 242 21.36 35.59 -30.37
CA TRP A 242 22.34 36.63 -30.74
C TRP A 242 23.65 36.00 -31.22
N ASN A 243 24.05 36.33 -32.45
CA ASN A 243 25.34 35.91 -33.02
C ASN A 243 26.47 36.78 -32.45
N VAL A 244 27.22 36.22 -31.48
CA VAL A 244 28.33 36.89 -30.79
C VAL A 244 29.60 36.86 -31.65
N SER A 245 29.81 35.83 -32.47
CA SER A 245 30.94 35.79 -33.42
C SER A 245 30.91 36.92 -34.47
N ALA A 246 29.77 37.57 -34.69
CA ALA A 246 29.63 38.72 -35.57
C ALA A 246 30.12 40.05 -34.95
N VAL A 247 30.41 40.12 -33.65
CA VAL A 247 30.81 41.36 -32.95
C VAL A 247 32.25 41.31 -32.42
N PRO A 248 32.98 42.44 -32.37
CA PRO A 248 34.35 42.47 -31.85
C PRO A 248 34.38 42.31 -30.32
N ASN A 249 35.54 41.94 -29.77
CA ASN A 249 35.77 41.92 -28.32
C ASN A 249 35.42 43.28 -27.68
N GLY A 250 34.83 43.24 -26.48
CA GLY A 250 34.51 44.42 -25.69
C GLY A 250 33.30 44.22 -24.78
N ASP A 251 32.93 45.30 -24.09
CA ASP A 251 31.77 45.36 -23.20
C ASP A 251 30.47 45.63 -24.00
N TYR A 252 29.46 44.82 -23.72
CA TYR A 252 28.11 44.95 -24.26
C TYR A 252 27.08 44.91 -23.13
N TYR A 253 25.92 45.51 -23.38
CA TYR A 253 24.82 45.59 -22.43
C TYR A 253 23.54 45.08 -23.10
N ILE A 254 23.00 43.98 -22.57
CA ILE A 254 21.73 43.39 -23.02
C ILE A 254 20.63 44.03 -22.18
N HIS A 255 19.67 44.67 -22.84
CA HIS A 255 18.57 45.40 -22.20
C HIS A 255 17.24 44.71 -22.49
N ALA A 256 16.34 44.64 -21.50
CA ALA A 256 14.98 44.16 -21.65
C ALA A 256 13.97 45.11 -20.99
N GLN A 257 12.82 45.33 -21.64
CA GLN A 257 11.71 46.13 -21.08
C GLN A 257 10.36 45.52 -21.48
N ALA A 258 9.46 45.34 -20.50
CA ALA A 258 8.10 44.88 -20.72
C ALA A 258 7.13 46.04 -21.00
N PHE A 259 6.09 45.77 -21.77
CA PHE A 259 4.97 46.66 -22.07
C PHE A 259 3.67 45.87 -21.94
N ALA A 260 2.73 46.32 -21.12
CA ALA A 260 1.44 45.67 -20.96
C ALA A 260 0.44 46.07 -22.06
N ASN A 261 -0.65 45.30 -22.17
CA ASN A 261 -1.69 45.46 -23.20
C ASN A 261 -2.45 46.81 -23.13
N ASP A 262 -2.38 47.55 -22.02
CA ASP A 262 -2.89 48.93 -21.88
C ASP A 262 -1.88 50.02 -22.26
N GLY A 263 -0.63 49.62 -22.55
CA GLY A 263 0.48 50.52 -22.87
C GLY A 263 1.31 50.99 -21.67
N GLU A 264 1.06 50.49 -20.45
CA GLU A 264 1.98 50.72 -19.34
C GLU A 264 3.33 50.03 -19.61
N LYS A 265 4.44 50.67 -19.21
CA LYS A 265 5.80 50.20 -19.48
C LYS A 265 6.58 49.95 -18.21
N GLY A 266 7.35 48.87 -18.22
CA GLY A 266 8.26 48.47 -17.16
C GLY A 266 9.50 49.34 -17.02
N GLU A 267 10.32 48.98 -16.04
CA GLU A 267 11.71 49.44 -15.93
C GLU A 267 12.57 48.74 -17.01
N VAL A 268 13.82 49.17 -17.22
CA VAL A 268 14.74 48.54 -18.19
C VAL A 268 15.76 47.70 -17.44
N HIS A 269 15.53 46.39 -17.39
CA HIS A 269 16.53 45.45 -16.89
C HIS A 269 17.74 45.44 -17.83
N THR A 270 18.96 45.46 -17.30
CA THR A 270 20.20 45.58 -18.08
C THR A 270 21.27 44.66 -17.51
N VAL A 271 21.85 43.82 -18.36
CA VAL A 271 22.92 42.87 -18.03
C VAL A 271 24.18 43.24 -18.80
N HIS A 272 25.31 43.41 -18.10
CA HIS A 272 26.64 43.56 -18.71
C HIS A 272 27.23 42.20 -19.10
N VAL A 273 27.82 42.13 -20.29
CA VAL A 273 28.60 40.97 -20.75
C VAL A 273 29.89 41.39 -21.43
N ILE A 274 30.91 40.54 -21.31
CA ILE A 274 32.24 40.75 -21.88
C ILE A 274 32.41 39.77 -23.04
N VAL A 275 32.45 40.26 -24.28
CA VAL A 275 32.82 39.44 -25.44
C VAL A 275 34.34 39.37 -25.52
N ASN A 276 34.90 38.16 -25.49
CA ASN A 276 36.33 37.93 -25.61
C ASN A 276 36.62 36.59 -26.31
N HIS A 277 36.76 36.65 -27.63
CA HIS A 277 36.99 35.49 -28.52
C HIS A 277 38.35 34.78 -28.30
N GLN A 278 39.13 35.14 -27.27
CA GLN A 278 40.37 34.47 -26.88
C GLN A 278 40.28 33.80 -25.49
N SER A 279 39.27 34.11 -24.69
CA SER A 279 39.02 33.45 -23.39
C SER A 279 38.00 32.31 -23.54
N PRO A 280 38.05 31.29 -22.67
CA PRO A 280 36.92 30.38 -22.46
C PRO A 280 35.67 31.16 -22.04
N SER A 281 34.51 30.64 -22.41
CA SER A 281 33.22 31.22 -22.00
C SER A 281 32.93 30.94 -20.52
N TYR A 282 32.26 31.88 -19.86
CA TYR A 282 31.73 31.73 -18.51
C TYR A 282 30.33 32.33 -18.48
N ILE A 283 29.32 31.47 -18.48
CA ILE A 283 27.91 31.84 -18.61
C ILE A 283 27.12 31.16 -17.49
N THR A 284 26.26 31.93 -16.82
CA THR A 284 25.50 31.53 -15.64
C THR A 284 24.03 31.92 -15.76
N PHE A 285 23.23 31.51 -14.77
CA PHE A 285 21.84 31.88 -14.58
C PHE A 285 21.70 32.80 -13.35
N SER A 286 20.83 33.80 -13.44
CA SER A 286 20.51 34.75 -12.36
C SER A 286 19.09 35.28 -12.50
N GLU A 287 18.30 35.29 -11.43
CA GLU A 287 16.90 35.72 -11.46
C GLU A 287 16.68 36.85 -10.43
N GLU A 288 16.67 38.10 -10.90
CA GLU A 288 16.80 39.31 -10.08
C GLU A 288 15.56 40.23 -10.11
N ASP A 289 14.46 39.78 -10.69
CA ASP A 289 13.17 40.49 -10.74
C ASP A 289 12.53 40.78 -9.37
N HIS A 290 12.84 39.99 -8.35
CA HIS A 290 12.53 40.31 -6.95
C HIS A 290 13.16 41.65 -6.49
N LEU A 291 14.30 42.05 -7.08
CA LEU A 291 14.94 43.36 -6.86
C LEU A 291 14.31 44.47 -7.71
N ILE A 292 13.70 44.14 -8.86
CA ILE A 292 13.00 45.10 -9.74
C ILE A 292 11.69 45.55 -9.10
N THR A 293 10.93 44.62 -8.49
CA THR A 293 9.67 44.94 -7.80
C THR A 293 9.86 45.32 -6.33
N GLY A 294 10.95 44.88 -5.69
CA GLY A 294 11.12 44.95 -4.23
C GLY A 294 10.09 44.11 -3.47
N LEU A 295 9.42 43.17 -4.14
CA LEU A 295 8.22 42.46 -3.67
C LEU A 295 7.05 43.37 -3.27
N HIS A 296 6.99 44.59 -3.83
CA HIS A 296 5.87 45.51 -3.65
C HIS A 296 4.88 45.42 -4.82
N TYR A 297 3.59 45.30 -4.50
CA TYR A 297 2.52 45.03 -5.46
C TYR A 297 1.27 45.91 -5.19
N PRO A 298 0.45 46.23 -6.21
CA PRO A 298 0.71 46.03 -7.65
C PRO A 298 1.92 46.86 -8.12
N SER A 299 2.62 46.35 -9.13
CA SER A 299 3.81 47.00 -9.71
C SER A 299 3.64 47.25 -11.21
N LYS A 300 4.67 47.81 -11.86
CA LYS A 300 4.73 47.94 -13.32
C LYS A 300 5.05 46.58 -13.97
N PRO A 301 4.74 46.39 -15.27
CA PRO A 301 5.19 45.23 -16.03
C PRO A 301 6.70 44.97 -15.88
N VAL A 302 7.08 43.71 -15.71
CA VAL A 302 8.47 43.30 -15.45
C VAL A 302 9.02 42.57 -16.66
N ALA A 303 10.30 42.81 -16.97
CA ALA A 303 11.11 41.96 -17.85
C ALA A 303 12.41 41.63 -17.13
N CYS A 304 12.80 40.35 -17.12
CA CYS A 304 14.04 39.87 -16.53
C CYS A 304 14.80 39.06 -17.56
N ILE A 305 16.11 39.28 -17.65
CA ILE A 305 17.05 38.45 -18.42
C ILE A 305 17.64 37.46 -17.42
N THR A 306 17.43 36.16 -17.65
CA THR A 306 17.89 35.10 -16.76
C THR A 306 19.20 34.46 -17.19
N VAL A 307 19.47 34.46 -18.50
CA VAL A 307 20.75 34.04 -19.11
C VAL A 307 21.06 35.04 -20.22
N PRO A 308 22.27 35.62 -20.27
CA PRO A 308 23.39 35.46 -19.32
C PRO A 308 23.17 36.26 -18.03
N SER A 309 24.01 36.04 -17.01
CA SER A 309 24.11 36.92 -15.83
C SER A 309 25.09 38.08 -16.05
N ASP A 310 25.08 39.04 -15.13
CA ASP A 310 26.00 40.20 -15.17
C ASP A 310 27.48 39.78 -15.08
N GLY A 311 28.35 40.47 -15.80
CA GLY A 311 29.79 40.21 -15.87
C GLY A 311 30.17 38.89 -16.56
N ASN A 312 29.22 38.18 -17.19
CA ASN A 312 29.48 36.92 -17.91
C ASN A 312 30.42 37.12 -19.11
N ILE A 313 31.20 36.09 -19.43
CA ILE A 313 32.19 36.11 -20.52
C ILE A 313 31.67 35.25 -21.68
N LEU A 314 31.46 35.90 -22.83
CA LEU A 314 31.09 35.24 -24.07
C LEU A 314 32.38 35.00 -24.87
N GLY A 315 32.81 33.73 -24.92
CA GLY A 315 34.16 33.33 -25.28
C GLY A 315 34.22 32.30 -26.42
N ASN A 316 35.29 31.51 -26.43
CA ASN A 316 35.63 30.55 -27.48
C ASN A 316 35.30 29.07 -27.17
N THR A 317 34.47 28.82 -26.17
CA THR A 317 33.97 27.47 -25.82
C THR A 317 32.45 27.46 -25.74
N ASP A 318 31.82 26.41 -26.26
CA ASP A 318 30.38 26.21 -26.10
C ASP A 318 30.01 25.95 -24.63
N VAL A 319 28.78 26.31 -24.24
CA VAL A 319 28.20 26.10 -22.90
C VAL A 319 26.74 25.69 -23.07
N GLU A 320 26.42 24.46 -22.70
CA GLU A 320 25.05 23.92 -22.70
C GLU A 320 24.72 23.35 -21.31
N VAL A 321 23.68 23.87 -20.66
CA VAL A 321 23.19 23.40 -19.35
C VAL A 321 21.66 23.38 -19.39
N GLU A 322 21.07 22.18 -19.46
CA GLU A 322 19.62 22.01 -19.63
C GLU A 322 18.79 22.58 -18.46
N SER A 323 19.28 22.44 -17.23
CA SER A 323 18.62 22.94 -16.01
C SER A 323 19.66 23.62 -15.11
N PRO A 324 19.84 24.95 -15.21
CA PRO A 324 20.88 25.63 -14.44
C PRO A 324 20.55 25.67 -12.93
N PRO A 325 21.56 25.58 -12.04
CA PRO A 325 21.34 25.62 -10.59
C PRO A 325 20.64 26.90 -10.14
N GLY A 326 19.54 26.75 -9.41
CA GLY A 326 18.72 27.87 -8.90
C GLY A 326 17.47 28.17 -9.72
N ALA A 327 17.39 27.73 -10.98
CA ALA A 327 16.19 27.89 -11.79
C ALA A 327 15.07 26.94 -11.33
N TYR A 328 13.87 27.48 -11.11
CA TYR A 328 12.67 26.70 -10.86
C TYR A 328 12.14 26.05 -12.16
N ASP A 329 11.68 24.79 -12.08
CA ASP A 329 11.40 23.87 -13.21
C ASP A 329 12.43 23.92 -14.37
N GLY A 330 13.71 24.16 -14.03
CA GLY A 330 14.71 24.71 -14.96
C GLY A 330 14.92 23.95 -16.27
N TYR A 331 14.70 22.64 -16.29
CA TYR A 331 14.85 21.74 -17.45
C TYR A 331 13.84 21.99 -18.60
N ARG A 332 12.78 22.78 -18.37
CA ARG A 332 11.81 23.18 -19.42
C ARG A 332 11.89 24.64 -19.84
N TRP A 333 12.44 25.49 -18.99
CA TRP A 333 12.13 26.91 -19.01
C TRP A 333 13.32 27.81 -19.40
N THR A 334 14.48 27.65 -18.76
CA THR A 334 15.63 28.57 -18.89
C THR A 334 17.01 27.88 -19.06
N PRO A 335 17.17 26.89 -19.96
CA PRO A 335 18.47 26.31 -20.25
C PRO A 335 19.51 27.37 -20.64
N ILE A 336 20.76 27.18 -20.22
CA ILE A 336 21.90 27.97 -20.73
C ILE A 336 22.31 27.35 -22.06
N ILE A 337 22.28 28.15 -23.14
CA ILE A 337 22.74 27.71 -24.47
C ILE A 337 23.62 28.80 -25.11
N TYR A 338 24.91 28.50 -25.25
CA TYR A 338 25.86 29.22 -26.09
C TYR A 338 26.61 28.22 -26.94
N LYS A 339 26.38 28.21 -28.25
CA LYS A 339 26.87 27.18 -29.16
C LYS A 339 27.25 27.78 -30.51
N ASP A 340 28.37 27.36 -31.10
CA ASP A 340 28.85 27.83 -32.41
C ASP A 340 28.97 29.38 -32.48
N GLY A 341 29.17 30.03 -31.33
CA GLY A 341 29.22 31.50 -31.20
C GLY A 341 27.87 32.22 -31.20
N ILE A 342 26.75 31.50 -31.08
CA ILE A 342 25.39 32.03 -30.90
C ILE A 342 24.98 31.87 -29.43
N LEU A 343 24.49 32.95 -28.82
CA LEU A 343 23.91 32.97 -27.47
C LEU A 343 22.39 32.96 -27.55
N HIS A 344 21.74 32.06 -26.82
CA HIS A 344 20.31 32.20 -26.51
C HIS A 344 20.15 33.09 -25.28
N ILE A 345 19.59 34.28 -25.48
CA ILE A 345 19.23 35.19 -24.41
C ILE A 345 17.89 34.72 -23.84
N MET A 346 17.92 34.29 -22.58
CA MET A 346 16.77 33.72 -21.88
C MET A 346 16.24 34.72 -20.84
N GLY A 347 14.98 34.54 -20.46
CA GLY A 347 14.31 35.43 -19.54
C GLY A 347 12.79 35.28 -19.59
N LYS A 348 12.12 36.16 -18.86
CA LYS A 348 10.66 36.24 -18.74
C LYS A 348 10.15 37.67 -18.75
N GLY A 349 8.85 37.82 -19.00
CA GLY A 349 8.13 39.04 -18.66
C GLY A 349 6.71 38.74 -18.18
N TYR A 350 6.19 39.61 -17.33
CA TYR A 350 4.85 39.45 -16.74
C TYR A 350 4.26 40.82 -16.37
N ASP A 351 2.93 40.89 -16.26
CA ASP A 351 2.24 42.03 -15.67
C ASP A 351 1.86 41.67 -14.22
N PRO A 352 2.49 42.27 -13.19
CA PRO A 352 2.24 41.94 -11.79
C PRO A 352 1.00 42.62 -11.19
N ARG A 353 0.17 43.26 -12.03
CA ARG A 353 -1.13 43.81 -11.65
C ARG A 353 -2.18 42.67 -11.61
N PRO A 354 -3.27 42.79 -10.83
CA PRO A 354 -4.31 41.76 -10.75
C PRO A 354 -4.86 41.39 -12.12
N GLN A 355 -5.09 40.09 -12.34
CA GLN A 355 -5.47 39.55 -13.64
C GLN A 355 -6.95 39.16 -13.73
N ALA A 356 -7.54 38.60 -12.67
CA ALA A 356 -8.90 38.07 -12.77
C ALA A 356 -10.01 39.11 -12.52
N ASP A 357 -9.71 40.24 -11.86
CA ASP A 357 -10.72 41.22 -11.40
C ASP A 357 -11.29 42.12 -12.53
N GLY A 358 -12.07 41.53 -13.43
CA GLY A 358 -12.81 42.23 -14.47
C GLY A 358 -12.04 42.50 -15.78
N HIS A 359 -10.87 41.88 -15.95
CA HIS A 359 -10.12 41.91 -17.22
C HIS A 359 -10.67 40.85 -18.20
N ALA A 360 -10.17 40.87 -19.43
CA ALA A 360 -10.44 39.79 -20.39
C ALA A 360 -9.59 38.55 -20.07
N GLU A 361 -10.06 37.38 -20.48
CA GLU A 361 -9.24 36.15 -20.50
C GLU A 361 -7.91 36.43 -21.23
N ARG A 362 -6.79 36.00 -20.62
CA ARG A 362 -5.38 36.18 -21.06
C ARG A 362 -4.77 37.56 -20.79
N THR A 363 -3.86 37.61 -19.81
CA THR A 363 -2.91 38.72 -19.62
C THR A 363 -1.58 38.40 -20.32
N SER A 364 -1.02 39.37 -21.05
CA SER A 364 0.29 39.26 -21.69
C SER A 364 1.05 40.58 -21.66
N VAL A 365 2.36 40.51 -21.85
CA VAL A 365 3.25 41.66 -22.03
C VAL A 365 4.14 41.48 -23.26
N THR A 366 4.34 42.54 -24.04
CA THR A 366 5.37 42.57 -25.07
C THR A 366 6.70 42.92 -24.40
N VAL A 367 7.65 41.98 -24.38
CA VAL A 367 9.03 42.24 -23.96
C VAL A 367 9.87 42.66 -25.17
N LYS A 368 10.57 43.78 -25.04
CA LYS A 368 11.50 44.31 -26.04
C LYS A 368 12.93 44.10 -25.56
N VAL A 369 13.76 43.42 -26.35
CA VAL A 369 15.16 43.13 -26.03
C VAL A 369 16.08 43.72 -27.08
N TRP A 370 17.08 44.50 -26.66
CA TRP A 370 18.09 45.10 -27.53
C TRP A 370 19.46 45.10 -26.86
N ILE A 371 20.53 45.18 -27.64
CA ILE A 371 21.91 45.14 -27.12
C ILE A 371 22.65 46.40 -27.55
N THR A 372 23.34 47.04 -26.60
CA THR A 372 24.25 48.16 -26.90
C THR A 372 25.71 47.79 -26.66
N ASN A 373 26.63 48.51 -27.30
CA ASN A 373 28.05 48.51 -26.96
C ASN A 373 28.36 49.57 -25.89
N SER A 374 29.60 49.60 -25.39
CA SER A 374 30.08 50.63 -24.44
C SER A 374 30.02 52.09 -24.92
N ALA A 375 29.70 52.36 -26.19
CA ALA A 375 29.41 53.70 -26.71
C ALA A 375 27.89 54.01 -26.76
N GLY A 376 27.03 53.14 -26.22
CA GLY A 376 25.57 53.28 -26.22
C GLY A 376 24.91 53.06 -27.58
N GLN A 377 25.64 52.51 -28.56
CA GLN A 377 25.11 52.23 -29.90
C GLN A 377 24.40 50.88 -29.90
N VAL A 378 23.16 50.84 -30.39
CA VAL A 378 22.43 49.57 -30.58
C VAL A 378 23.10 48.76 -31.68
N ILE A 379 23.52 47.54 -31.34
CA ILE A 379 24.19 46.58 -32.24
C ILE A 379 23.30 45.38 -32.61
N PHE A 380 22.25 45.13 -31.84
CA PHE A 380 21.27 44.06 -32.08
C PHE A 380 19.90 44.48 -31.53
N GLY A 381 18.83 44.07 -32.21
CA GLY A 381 17.45 44.41 -31.86
C GLY A 381 17.05 45.87 -32.18
N PRO A 382 15.93 46.36 -31.62
CA PRO A 382 15.04 45.64 -30.69
C PRO A 382 14.36 44.43 -31.34
N VAL A 383 14.29 43.33 -30.59
CA VAL A 383 13.46 42.15 -30.86
C VAL A 383 12.27 42.19 -29.92
N GLU A 384 11.07 41.90 -30.42
CA GLU A 384 9.83 41.85 -29.64
C GLU A 384 9.37 40.40 -29.47
N LYS A 385 9.01 40.03 -28.24
CA LYS A 385 8.43 38.73 -27.87
C LYS A 385 7.23 38.96 -26.95
N GLU A 386 6.12 38.28 -27.21
CA GLU A 386 5.02 38.20 -26.25
C GLU A 386 5.39 37.21 -25.15
N SER A 387 5.19 37.62 -23.90
CA SER A 387 5.21 36.76 -22.72
C SER A 387 3.80 36.73 -22.14
N GLU A 388 3.29 35.53 -21.89
CA GLU A 388 1.97 35.28 -21.30
C GLU A 388 2.19 34.62 -19.94
N VAL A 389 1.28 34.89 -19.00
CA VAL A 389 1.36 34.48 -17.60
C VAL A 389 -0.04 34.42 -17.02
N TRP A 390 -0.32 33.43 -16.17
CA TRP A 390 -1.61 33.27 -15.49
C TRP A 390 -1.40 33.11 -13.99
N PHE A 391 -1.94 34.01 -13.18
CA PHE A 391 -1.97 33.83 -11.72
C PHE A 391 -3.14 32.87 -11.38
N GLU A 392 -2.91 31.56 -11.48
CA GLU A 392 -3.98 30.56 -11.55
C GLU A 392 -4.98 30.63 -10.39
N GLY A 393 -4.51 30.88 -9.17
CA GLY A 393 -5.35 30.99 -7.99
C GLY A 393 -6.24 32.24 -7.96
N GLU A 394 -5.87 33.35 -8.62
CA GLU A 394 -6.78 34.48 -8.85
C GLU A 394 -7.98 34.05 -9.70
N TRP A 395 -7.75 33.33 -10.80
CA TRP A 395 -8.81 32.87 -11.69
C TRP A 395 -9.72 31.84 -11.01
N GLN A 396 -9.16 30.93 -10.22
CA GLN A 396 -9.92 30.00 -9.37
C GLN A 396 -10.79 30.76 -8.35
N THR A 397 -10.19 31.70 -7.60
CA THR A 397 -10.90 32.43 -6.53
C THR A 397 -11.93 33.41 -7.08
N GLU A 398 -11.67 34.05 -8.21
CA GLU A 398 -12.63 34.95 -8.87
C GLU A 398 -13.81 34.19 -9.49
N LYS A 399 -13.60 32.97 -10.02
CA LYS A 399 -14.69 32.08 -10.44
C LYS A 399 -15.60 31.73 -9.27
N ALA A 400 -15.01 31.35 -8.13
CA ALA A 400 -15.73 31.10 -6.88
C ALA A 400 -16.49 32.34 -6.37
N LEU A 401 -15.85 33.52 -6.37
CA LEU A 401 -16.50 34.78 -6.01
C LEU A 401 -17.67 35.11 -6.93
N ASN A 402 -17.56 34.84 -8.24
CA ASN A 402 -18.59 35.21 -9.19
C ASN A 402 -19.90 34.43 -9.04
N TYR A 403 -19.83 33.15 -8.72
CA TYR A 403 -21.00 32.35 -8.35
C TYR A 403 -21.68 32.83 -7.06
N MET A 404 -20.94 33.43 -6.11
CA MET A 404 -21.51 33.86 -4.83
C MET A 404 -22.51 35.02 -4.97
N PRO A 405 -23.61 35.04 -4.19
CA PRO A 405 -24.69 36.00 -4.38
C PRO A 405 -24.21 37.43 -4.27
N LYS A 406 -24.73 38.34 -5.11
CA LYS A 406 -24.36 39.77 -5.14
C LYS A 406 -24.66 40.56 -3.85
N SER A 407 -25.22 39.91 -2.84
CA SER A 407 -25.41 40.43 -1.48
C SER A 407 -24.24 40.11 -0.53
N PHE A 408 -23.26 39.32 -0.97
CA PHE A 408 -21.99 39.11 -0.29
C PHE A 408 -20.99 40.19 -0.68
N ASP A 409 -20.32 40.74 0.34
CA ASP A 409 -19.07 41.48 0.19
C ASP A 409 -17.95 40.50 -0.20
N ARG A 410 -17.18 40.87 -1.23
CA ARG A 410 -16.22 40.00 -1.94
C ARG A 410 -14.80 40.48 -1.66
N LYS A 411 -14.19 39.99 -0.58
CA LYS A 411 -12.86 40.43 -0.13
C LYS A 411 -11.76 39.60 -0.80
N ARG A 412 -11.03 40.23 -1.71
CA ARG A 412 -9.78 39.70 -2.27
C ARG A 412 -8.60 40.08 -1.37
N LEU A 413 -7.75 39.09 -1.09
CA LEU A 413 -6.51 39.20 -0.34
C LEU A 413 -5.43 38.52 -1.21
N TRP A 414 -5.01 39.22 -2.27
CA TRP A 414 -4.15 38.66 -3.31
C TRP A 414 -2.74 39.24 -3.22
N THR A 415 -1.74 38.52 -3.70
CA THR A 415 -0.36 39.03 -3.77
C THR A 415 -0.24 40.18 -4.78
N SER A 416 -0.90 40.07 -5.95
CA SER A 416 -0.93 41.11 -7.00
C SER A 416 -1.57 42.44 -6.61
N ASN A 417 -2.60 42.44 -5.76
CA ASN A 417 -3.24 43.67 -5.26
C ASN A 417 -2.54 44.22 -4.01
N GLY A 418 -1.43 43.61 -3.58
CA GLY A 418 -0.65 44.04 -2.43
C GLY A 418 -1.34 43.84 -1.08
N LEU A 419 -2.38 43.00 -1.01
CA LEU A 419 -3.15 42.77 0.23
C LEU A 419 -2.85 41.42 0.88
N PHE A 420 -2.15 40.51 0.20
CA PHE A 420 -1.47 39.37 0.83
C PHE A 420 0.04 39.54 0.64
N HIS A 421 0.76 39.76 1.74
CA HIS A 421 2.19 40.08 1.73
C HIS A 421 2.81 39.78 3.10
N GLY A 422 4.13 39.57 3.15
CA GLY A 422 4.94 39.51 4.37
C GLY A 422 5.34 40.90 4.89
N THR A 423 6.38 40.96 5.72
CA THR A 423 6.86 42.21 6.34
C THR A 423 8.17 42.70 5.71
N GLU A 424 8.55 43.97 5.89
CA GLU A 424 9.86 44.46 5.42
C GLU A 424 11.06 43.70 6.03
N GLU A 425 10.92 43.16 7.25
CA GLU A 425 11.95 42.33 7.90
C GLU A 425 11.92 40.86 7.45
N ASP A 426 10.77 40.38 6.95
CA ASP A 426 10.49 38.98 6.66
C ASP A 426 9.41 38.91 5.54
N PRO A 427 9.77 39.16 4.25
CA PRO A 427 8.80 39.33 3.16
C PRO A 427 7.99 38.08 2.82
N VAL A 428 8.42 36.93 3.35
CA VAL A 428 7.85 35.60 3.15
C VAL A 428 6.90 35.17 4.29
N ASP A 429 6.80 35.93 5.39
CA ASP A 429 5.94 35.63 6.56
C ASP A 429 4.64 36.46 6.53
N GLY A 430 3.70 36.07 5.67
CA GLY A 430 2.42 36.76 5.45
C GLY A 430 1.31 36.46 6.49
N ILE A 431 1.57 35.61 7.49
CA ILE A 431 0.54 35.04 8.35
C ILE A 431 -0.27 36.09 9.13
N ASN A 432 0.38 37.18 9.57
CA ASN A 432 -0.29 38.19 10.39
C ASN A 432 -1.42 38.88 9.60
N VAL A 433 -1.22 39.12 8.31
CA VAL A 433 -2.21 39.74 7.41
C VAL A 433 -3.44 38.84 7.27
N VAL A 434 -3.23 37.53 7.08
CA VAL A 434 -4.31 36.53 6.98
C VAL A 434 -5.06 36.38 8.31
N LEU A 435 -4.36 36.31 9.45
CA LEU A 435 -4.99 36.21 10.77
C LEU A 435 -5.79 37.48 11.13
N GLU A 436 -5.27 38.68 10.83
CA GLU A 436 -6.01 39.92 11.01
C GLU A 436 -7.27 40.00 10.14
N GLU A 437 -7.23 39.51 8.90
CA GLU A 437 -8.41 39.43 8.05
C GLU A 437 -9.43 38.43 8.61
N LEU A 438 -9.02 37.19 8.91
CA LEU A 438 -9.89 36.16 9.52
C LEU A 438 -10.57 36.65 10.81
N ASN A 439 -9.87 37.42 11.65
CA ASN A 439 -10.38 38.00 12.90
C ASN A 439 -11.58 38.96 12.72
N LYS A 440 -11.81 39.49 11.52
CA LYS A 440 -12.98 40.33 11.20
C LYS A 440 -14.27 39.51 11.05
N GLY A 441 -14.15 38.21 10.76
CA GLY A 441 -15.26 37.28 10.63
C GLY A 441 -15.87 37.26 9.22
N TYR A 442 -16.07 36.05 8.70
CA TYR A 442 -16.50 35.74 7.34
C TYR A 442 -17.53 34.60 7.36
N GLY A 443 -18.44 34.53 6.38
CA GLY A 443 -19.31 33.36 6.17
C GLY A 443 -18.56 32.23 5.47
N PHE A 444 -17.78 32.60 4.46
CA PHE A 444 -16.94 31.69 3.67
C PHE A 444 -15.52 32.23 3.54
N VAL A 445 -14.53 31.33 3.49
CA VAL A 445 -13.15 31.63 3.13
C VAL A 445 -12.66 30.58 2.13
N TYR A 446 -11.92 31.00 1.10
CA TYR A 446 -11.25 30.11 0.16
C TYR A 446 -9.78 30.48 0.03
N PHE A 447 -8.91 29.50 0.28
CA PHE A 447 -7.48 29.56 0.01
C PHE A 447 -7.20 28.73 -1.26
N ALA A 448 -6.72 29.37 -2.34
CA ALA A 448 -6.25 28.72 -3.56
C ALA A 448 -4.75 29.01 -3.70
N GLY A 449 -3.92 27.98 -3.83
CA GLY A 449 -2.47 28.07 -3.68
C GLY A 449 -1.90 26.76 -3.12
N HIS A 450 -0.69 26.79 -2.56
CA HIS A 450 0.07 25.62 -2.14
C HIS A 450 -0.11 25.28 -0.65
N ALA A 451 0.01 24.00 -0.32
CA ALA A 451 -0.08 23.55 1.08
C ALA A 451 0.81 22.33 1.37
N ASN A 452 0.98 22.11 2.67
CA ASN A 452 1.30 20.84 3.30
C ASN A 452 0.49 20.76 4.63
N PRO A 453 0.57 19.67 5.42
CA PRO A 453 -0.27 19.54 6.61
C PRO A 453 -0.03 20.62 7.69
N MET A 454 1.14 21.27 7.71
CA MET A 454 1.53 22.30 8.68
C MET A 454 1.28 23.74 8.20
N THR A 455 1.44 23.98 6.89
CA THR A 455 1.59 25.32 6.30
C THR A 455 0.82 25.44 4.99
N TRP A 456 0.13 26.56 4.80
CA TRP A 456 -0.47 26.99 3.54
C TRP A 456 0.23 28.28 3.09
N ALA A 457 0.62 28.35 1.81
CA ALA A 457 1.45 29.40 1.24
C ALA A 457 1.14 29.60 -0.25
N ASP A 458 1.59 30.70 -0.80
CA ASP A 458 1.47 31.00 -2.23
C ASP A 458 2.70 31.77 -2.72
N HIS A 459 2.74 32.27 -3.95
CA HIS A 459 3.85 33.06 -4.47
C HIS A 459 3.45 34.50 -4.85
N TYR A 460 4.43 35.41 -4.82
CA TYR A 460 4.31 36.74 -5.41
C TYR A 460 4.25 36.69 -6.95
N PRO A 461 3.59 37.67 -7.61
CA PRO A 461 3.41 37.70 -9.06
C PRO A 461 4.71 37.64 -9.87
N GLY A 462 4.74 36.70 -10.82
CA GLY A 462 5.84 36.34 -11.69
C GLY A 462 6.81 35.31 -11.10
N ILE A 463 6.53 34.73 -9.93
CA ILE A 463 7.44 33.92 -9.10
C ILE A 463 8.86 34.53 -9.05
N PRO A 464 9.01 35.73 -8.47
CA PRO A 464 10.23 36.54 -8.58
C PRO A 464 11.40 35.98 -7.76
N GLY A 465 12.57 35.91 -8.37
CA GLY A 465 13.77 35.29 -7.81
C GLY A 465 13.67 33.78 -7.60
N GLY A 466 12.68 33.12 -8.23
CA GLY A 466 12.30 31.74 -7.98
C GLY A 466 11.70 31.52 -6.57
N ARG A 467 11.06 30.35 -6.36
CA ARG A 467 10.31 30.00 -5.13
C ARG A 467 10.86 30.61 -3.83
N ARG A 468 12.14 30.38 -3.52
CA ARG A 468 12.80 30.84 -2.29
C ARG A 468 12.60 32.34 -1.97
N ASN A 469 12.48 33.20 -2.98
CA ASN A 469 12.29 34.65 -2.80
C ASN A 469 10.84 35.10 -3.03
N SER A 470 10.00 34.25 -3.62
CA SER A 470 8.60 34.52 -3.94
C SER A 470 7.59 33.90 -2.99
N ASP A 471 7.93 32.81 -2.30
CA ASP A 471 7.07 32.07 -1.36
C ASP A 471 6.56 33.01 -0.26
N VAL A 472 5.25 33.06 -0.01
CA VAL A 472 4.63 33.83 1.08
C VAL A 472 3.66 32.95 1.88
N ALA A 473 3.99 32.70 3.16
CA ALA A 473 3.24 31.81 4.03
C ALA A 473 2.00 32.51 4.62
N GLY A 474 0.80 32.03 4.27
CA GLY A 474 -0.46 32.60 4.72
C GLY A 474 -1.01 31.98 6.01
N LEU A 475 -0.75 30.70 6.25
CA LEU A 475 -1.12 30.00 7.49
C LEU A 475 -0.01 29.02 7.87
N TYR A 476 0.34 28.95 9.16
CA TYR A 476 1.11 27.82 9.70
C TYR A 476 0.79 27.58 11.18
N GLN A 477 0.82 26.31 11.57
CA GLN A 477 0.47 25.90 12.93
C GLN A 477 1.56 26.21 13.96
N ILE A 478 2.84 26.09 13.59
CA ILE A 478 3.99 26.11 14.48
C ILE A 478 5.01 27.13 13.97
N ASN A 479 5.42 28.09 14.79
CA ASN A 479 6.46 29.05 14.39
C ASN A 479 7.86 28.41 14.53
N PHE A 480 8.42 27.99 13.39
CA PHE A 480 9.72 27.30 13.30
C PHE A 480 10.93 28.15 13.71
N HIS A 481 10.82 29.48 13.60
CA HIS A 481 11.84 30.41 14.07
C HIS A 481 11.83 30.56 15.61
N LEU A 482 10.94 29.84 16.31
CA LEU A 482 10.68 29.94 17.74
C LEU A 482 10.31 31.37 18.21
N LYS A 483 9.90 32.23 17.26
CA LYS A 483 9.28 33.53 17.53
C LYS A 483 7.93 33.27 18.24
N LYS A 484 7.43 34.27 18.97
CA LYS A 484 6.08 34.22 19.56
C LYS A 484 5.08 34.90 18.61
N PRO A 485 3.85 34.38 18.44
CA PRO A 485 3.30 33.18 19.07
C PRO A 485 3.88 31.87 18.50
N LEU A 486 4.16 30.89 19.38
CA LEU A 486 4.62 29.56 18.95
C LEU A 486 3.56 28.80 18.15
N PHE A 487 2.27 29.08 18.42
CA PHE A 487 1.13 28.54 17.69
C PHE A 487 0.27 29.69 17.17
N PRO A 488 0.52 30.22 15.95
CA PRO A 488 -0.17 31.41 15.46
C PRO A 488 -1.68 31.22 15.27
N LEU A 489 -2.13 30.06 14.80
CA LEU A 489 -3.57 29.80 14.58
C LEU A 489 -4.39 29.86 15.89
N ASP A 490 -3.75 29.65 17.04
CA ASP A 490 -4.37 29.76 18.36
C ASP A 490 -4.53 31.22 18.84
N THR A 491 -4.08 32.23 18.06
CA THR A 491 -4.35 33.65 18.32
C THR A 491 -5.57 34.20 17.55
N LEU A 492 -6.33 33.34 16.85
CA LEU A 492 -7.60 33.73 16.22
C LEU A 492 -8.67 34.11 17.26
N THR A 493 -9.33 35.25 17.02
CA THR A 493 -10.30 35.93 17.91
C THR A 493 -11.61 36.29 17.19
N ASN A 494 -11.90 35.68 16.03
CA ASN A 494 -13.18 35.86 15.34
C ASN A 494 -14.40 35.39 16.17
N GLY A 495 -14.19 34.58 17.21
CA GLY A 495 -15.19 34.26 18.22
C GLY A 495 -16.28 33.32 17.68
N HIS A 496 -17.51 33.83 17.58
CA HIS A 496 -18.63 33.10 16.99
C HIS A 496 -18.82 33.37 15.49
N ARG A 497 -18.01 34.24 14.89
CA ARG A 497 -18.05 34.59 13.46
C ARG A 497 -17.22 33.58 12.67
N LEU A 498 -17.70 32.34 12.65
CA LEU A 498 -16.95 31.16 12.24
C LEU A 498 -17.22 30.83 10.76
N PRO A 499 -16.25 31.03 9.83
CA PRO A 499 -16.44 30.68 8.42
C PRO A 499 -16.44 29.18 8.18
N VAL A 500 -17.08 28.78 7.09
CA VAL A 500 -16.72 27.55 6.34
C VAL A 500 -15.48 27.89 5.53
N VAL A 501 -14.42 27.08 5.65
CA VAL A 501 -13.11 27.36 5.02
C VAL A 501 -12.74 26.26 4.03
N VAL A 502 -12.42 26.62 2.80
CA VAL A 502 -11.81 25.73 1.80
C VAL A 502 -10.30 26.00 1.77
N LEU A 503 -9.50 24.94 1.86
CA LEU A 503 -8.05 24.91 1.74
C LEU A 503 -7.66 24.06 0.52
N SER A 504 -7.27 24.71 -0.58
CA SER A 504 -6.60 24.05 -1.70
C SER A 504 -5.11 23.83 -1.42
N GLY A 505 -4.43 23.12 -2.32
CA GLY A 505 -3.04 22.69 -2.16
C GLY A 505 -2.92 21.38 -1.39
N CYS A 506 -1.69 20.85 -1.29
CA CYS A 506 -1.44 19.47 -0.87
C CYS A 506 -1.62 19.21 0.63
N HIS A 507 -2.33 18.13 0.96
CA HIS A 507 -2.47 17.55 2.30
C HIS A 507 -2.99 18.43 3.48
N PRO A 508 -3.68 19.58 3.33
CA PRO A 508 -4.13 20.40 4.47
C PRO A 508 -5.13 19.67 5.38
N SER A 509 -5.80 18.63 4.87
CA SER A 509 -6.74 17.76 5.59
C SER A 509 -6.18 16.38 5.95
N ALA A 510 -4.87 16.15 5.92
CA ALA A 510 -4.24 14.87 6.28
C ALA A 510 -4.43 14.49 7.78
N ILE A 511 -5.57 13.90 8.12
CA ILE A 511 -5.99 13.58 9.50
C ILE A 511 -5.18 12.47 10.19
N ASP A 512 -4.25 11.84 9.48
CA ASP A 512 -3.31 10.84 9.99
C ASP A 512 -1.94 11.41 10.40
N CYS A 513 -1.75 12.73 10.28
CA CYS A 513 -0.52 13.41 10.69
C CYS A 513 -0.18 13.19 12.17
N SER A 514 1.12 13.06 12.45
CA SER A 514 1.61 12.88 13.82
C SER A 514 3.10 13.11 13.98
N PHE A 515 3.50 13.74 15.09
CA PHE A 515 4.90 14.01 15.45
C PHE A 515 5.81 12.77 15.41
N MET A 516 5.27 11.56 15.61
CA MET A 516 6.04 10.32 15.52
C MET A 516 6.58 10.04 14.11
N LYS A 517 5.94 10.54 13.04
CA LYS A 517 6.41 10.35 11.66
C LYS A 517 7.81 10.95 11.43
N LEU A 518 8.15 12.05 12.10
CA LEU A 518 9.50 12.65 12.08
C LEU A 518 10.59 11.74 12.69
N LEU A 519 10.20 10.77 13.52
CA LEU A 519 11.12 9.82 14.17
C LEU A 519 11.21 8.48 13.42
N VAL A 520 10.10 8.06 12.80
CA VAL A 520 10.01 6.80 12.03
C VAL A 520 10.55 6.97 10.60
N ASP A 521 10.16 8.05 9.91
CA ASP A 521 10.68 8.40 8.58
C ASP A 521 10.96 9.92 8.50
N PRO A 522 12.15 10.37 8.96
CA PRO A 522 12.54 11.77 8.86
C PRO A 522 12.77 12.24 7.42
N TYR A 523 12.99 11.34 6.46
CA TYR A 523 13.26 11.72 5.07
C TYR A 523 11.96 12.07 4.34
N GLN A 524 10.98 11.16 4.36
CA GLN A 524 9.63 11.43 3.84
C GLN A 524 8.99 12.64 4.54
N SER A 525 9.12 12.70 5.87
CA SER A 525 8.52 13.77 6.68
C SER A 525 9.07 15.19 6.40
N MET A 526 10.21 15.32 5.72
CA MET A 526 10.86 16.62 5.47
C MET A 526 11.08 16.95 3.99
N TYR A 527 11.39 15.98 3.13
CA TYR A 527 12.02 16.24 1.83
C TYR A 527 11.26 15.67 0.62
N THR A 528 10.03 15.19 0.79
CA THR A 528 9.22 14.59 -0.30
C THR A 528 7.85 15.26 -0.42
N ALA A 529 6.99 14.76 -1.33
CA ALA A 529 5.58 15.14 -1.42
C ALA A 529 4.83 15.05 -0.08
N LYS A 530 5.29 14.18 0.84
CA LYS A 530 4.73 14.00 2.18
C LYS A 530 5.43 14.85 3.25
N SER A 531 6.12 15.93 2.86
CA SER A 531 6.72 16.87 3.81
C SER A 531 5.66 17.46 4.75
N GLY A 532 5.97 17.56 6.04
CA GLY A 532 5.05 18.10 7.03
C GLY A 532 3.99 17.12 7.56
N ILE A 533 3.92 15.86 7.11
CA ILE A 533 3.05 14.83 7.72
C ILE A 533 3.31 14.58 9.21
N TRP A 534 4.44 15.07 9.72
CA TRP A 534 4.78 15.02 11.14
C TRP A 534 4.09 16.12 11.98
N ALA A 535 3.27 16.98 11.35
CA ALA A 535 2.41 17.93 12.04
C ALA A 535 1.64 17.23 13.18
N PRO A 536 1.50 17.84 14.37
CA PRO A 536 0.71 17.23 15.43
C PRO A 536 -0.75 17.05 15.01
N GLU A 537 -1.36 18.05 14.36
CA GLU A 537 -2.66 18.02 13.69
C GLU A 537 -2.48 18.52 12.24
N CYS A 538 -3.44 18.36 11.33
CA CYS A 538 -3.43 19.03 10.02
C CYS A 538 -4.10 20.41 10.10
N LEU A 539 -3.84 21.31 9.12
CA LEU A 539 -4.40 22.68 9.11
C LEU A 539 -5.93 22.70 9.25
N SER A 540 -6.63 21.85 8.48
CA SER A 540 -8.08 21.72 8.53
C SER A 540 -8.57 21.33 9.94
N TRP A 541 -7.86 20.44 10.64
CA TRP A 541 -8.17 20.06 12.02
C TRP A 541 -7.87 21.22 12.98
N TRP A 542 -6.69 21.84 12.89
CA TRP A 542 -6.30 22.90 13.83
C TRP A 542 -7.32 24.05 13.85
N LEU A 543 -7.73 24.54 12.68
CA LEU A 543 -8.70 25.63 12.54
C LEU A 543 -10.09 25.31 13.13
N THR A 544 -10.55 24.06 13.06
CA THR A 544 -11.85 23.68 13.65
C THR A 544 -11.78 23.56 15.18
N ARG A 545 -10.65 23.13 15.75
CA ARG A 545 -10.47 23.01 17.21
C ARG A 545 -10.02 24.28 17.95
N VAL A 546 -9.72 25.40 17.27
CA VAL A 546 -9.44 26.69 17.93
C VAL A 546 -10.62 27.08 18.84
N LYS A 547 -10.32 27.43 20.10
CA LYS A 547 -11.33 27.62 21.17
C LYS A 547 -12.18 28.89 21.01
N GLU A 548 -11.57 30.02 20.64
CA GLU A 548 -12.20 31.35 20.66
C GLU A 548 -12.20 32.02 19.27
N GLY A 549 -12.13 31.19 18.23
CA GLY A 549 -12.05 31.58 16.83
C GLY A 549 -11.89 30.37 15.90
N GLY A 550 -11.24 30.57 14.75
CA GLY A 550 -11.08 29.54 13.72
C GLY A 550 -12.34 29.31 12.89
N ALA A 551 -12.50 28.11 12.34
CA ALA A 551 -13.60 27.75 11.44
C ALA A 551 -14.80 27.11 12.17
N ILE A 552 -15.95 27.03 11.49
CA ILE A 552 -17.07 26.12 11.87
C ILE A 552 -16.88 24.75 11.22
N ALA A 553 -16.32 24.72 10.01
CA ALA A 553 -15.93 23.53 9.27
C ALA A 553 -14.82 23.88 8.26
N THR A 554 -14.01 22.89 7.90
CA THR A 554 -12.92 22.99 6.92
C THR A 554 -13.07 21.92 5.85
N LEU A 555 -12.68 22.24 4.63
CA LEU A 555 -12.60 21.32 3.49
C LEU A 555 -11.22 21.45 2.83
N GLY A 556 -10.70 20.35 2.29
CA GLY A 556 -9.41 20.31 1.59
C GLY A 556 -8.97 18.86 1.37
N PRO A 557 -7.97 18.60 0.50
CA PRO A 557 -7.49 17.25 0.24
C PRO A 557 -6.66 16.69 1.40
N SER A 558 -6.69 15.38 1.55
CA SER A 558 -5.84 14.62 2.47
C SER A 558 -4.50 14.21 1.84
N GLY A 559 -4.43 14.16 0.52
CA GLY A 559 -3.30 13.78 -0.30
C GLY A 559 -2.73 14.94 -1.12
N LEU A 560 -1.93 14.59 -2.12
CA LEU A 560 -1.32 15.48 -3.10
C LEU A 560 -2.39 16.14 -4.00
N GLY A 561 -2.90 17.29 -3.58
CA GLY A 561 -3.93 18.05 -4.31
C GLY A 561 -3.44 18.66 -5.62
N TYR A 562 -4.07 18.29 -6.74
CA TYR A 562 -3.70 18.74 -8.09
C TYR A 562 -4.33 20.07 -8.51
N GLY A 563 -3.56 20.84 -9.29
CA GLY A 563 -3.97 22.04 -10.02
C GLY A 563 -3.60 21.94 -11.51
N MET A 564 -4.30 22.69 -12.38
CA MET A 564 -3.96 22.80 -13.81
C MET A 564 -3.24 24.13 -14.08
N LEU A 565 -2.23 24.07 -14.96
CA LEU A 565 -1.39 25.21 -15.34
C LEU A 565 -2.08 26.17 -16.31
N GLY A 566 -1.76 27.46 -16.18
CA GLY A 566 -2.13 28.48 -17.16
C GLY A 566 -3.64 28.67 -17.29
N ARG A 567 -4.11 28.92 -18.52
CA ARG A 567 -5.53 29.12 -18.84
C ARG A 567 -6.48 28.01 -18.39
N TYR A 568 -5.98 26.78 -18.23
CA TYR A 568 -6.79 25.61 -17.87
C TYR A 568 -7.04 25.50 -16.35
N CYS A 569 -6.50 26.42 -15.54
CA CYS A 569 -6.56 26.41 -14.08
C CYS A 569 -7.95 26.32 -13.43
N THR A 570 -9.03 26.53 -14.20
CA THR A 570 -10.40 26.33 -13.71
C THR A 570 -11.19 25.26 -14.47
N GLU A 571 -10.55 24.54 -15.39
CA GLU A 571 -11.16 23.53 -16.26
C GLU A 571 -11.10 22.10 -15.70
N GLY A 572 -10.26 21.83 -14.69
CA GLY A 572 -10.20 20.53 -14.01
C GLY A 572 -9.62 20.58 -12.60
N VAL A 573 -9.53 19.40 -11.97
CA VAL A 573 -8.97 19.13 -10.63
C VAL A 573 -9.49 20.09 -9.55
N GLY A 574 -8.70 20.43 -8.53
CA GLY A 574 -9.13 21.31 -7.44
C GLY A 574 -9.63 22.69 -7.93
N GLY A 575 -9.08 23.19 -9.03
CA GLY A 575 -9.45 24.47 -9.63
C GLY A 575 -10.84 24.50 -10.30
N TRP A 576 -11.41 23.35 -10.63
CA TRP A 576 -12.82 23.21 -11.02
C TRP A 576 -13.70 22.90 -9.79
N LEU A 577 -13.26 21.96 -8.94
CA LEU A 577 -14.03 21.44 -7.81
C LEU A 577 -14.37 22.50 -6.76
N TRP A 578 -13.41 23.34 -6.38
CA TRP A 578 -13.63 24.31 -5.31
C TRP A 578 -14.58 25.45 -5.72
N PRO A 579 -14.49 26.05 -6.92
CA PRO A 579 -15.52 26.96 -7.41
C PRO A 579 -16.93 26.33 -7.48
N GLU A 580 -17.06 25.07 -7.88
CA GLU A 580 -18.37 24.38 -7.91
C GLU A 580 -19.00 24.28 -6.51
N PHE A 581 -18.21 24.04 -5.45
CA PHE A 581 -18.70 24.06 -4.06
C PHE A 581 -19.34 25.40 -3.68
N PHE A 582 -18.79 26.52 -4.13
CA PHE A 582 -19.40 27.85 -3.91
C PHE A 582 -20.63 28.08 -4.78
N ARG A 583 -20.66 27.53 -6.01
CA ARG A 583 -21.83 27.56 -6.90
C ARG A 583 -23.04 26.83 -6.32
N GLN A 584 -22.82 25.73 -5.61
CA GLN A 584 -23.87 25.01 -4.88
C GLN A 584 -24.59 25.87 -3.83
N TYR A 585 -23.89 26.83 -3.21
CA TYR A 585 -24.52 27.81 -2.32
C TYR A 585 -25.13 28.99 -3.10
N GLY A 586 -24.36 29.56 -4.03
CA GLY A 586 -24.67 30.85 -4.64
C GLY A 586 -25.75 30.84 -5.72
N GLU A 587 -25.83 29.75 -6.48
CA GLU A 587 -26.79 29.59 -7.60
C GLU A 587 -27.84 28.53 -7.32
N GLU A 588 -27.44 27.34 -6.87
CA GLU A 588 -28.35 26.21 -6.59
C GLU A 588 -29.10 26.36 -5.25
N GLY A 589 -28.66 27.30 -4.39
CA GLY A 589 -29.32 27.64 -3.13
C GLY A 589 -29.23 26.57 -2.03
N LYS A 590 -28.30 25.62 -2.13
CA LYS A 590 -28.05 24.63 -1.07
C LYS A 590 -27.37 25.33 0.12
N ASP A 591 -27.92 25.13 1.32
CA ASP A 591 -27.45 25.75 2.55
C ASP A 591 -27.27 24.75 3.71
N ILE A 592 -27.19 23.45 3.38
CA ILE A 592 -26.73 22.36 4.24
C ILE A 592 -25.35 21.93 3.76
N LEU A 593 -24.36 21.99 4.66
CA LEU A 593 -22.94 21.86 4.29
C LEU A 593 -22.58 20.54 3.59
N GLY A 594 -23.09 19.42 4.11
CA GLY A 594 -22.85 18.10 3.51
C GLY A 594 -23.53 17.92 2.15
N GLU A 595 -24.69 18.56 1.93
CA GLU A 595 -25.36 18.53 0.62
C GLU A 595 -24.58 19.29 -0.45
N MET A 596 -23.98 20.43 -0.11
CA MET A 596 -23.12 21.19 -1.01
C MET A 596 -21.86 20.40 -1.40
N PHE A 597 -21.17 19.83 -0.40
CA PHE A 597 -19.94 19.08 -0.61
C PHE A 597 -20.17 17.81 -1.45
N THR A 598 -21.16 16.99 -1.09
CA THR A 598 -21.55 15.81 -1.89
C THR A 598 -22.00 16.19 -3.29
N GLN A 599 -22.71 17.31 -3.49
CA GLN A 599 -23.10 17.71 -4.84
C GLN A 599 -21.90 18.19 -5.68
N ALA A 600 -20.94 18.90 -5.09
CA ALA A 600 -19.72 19.30 -5.81
C ALA A 600 -18.94 18.07 -6.33
N LEU A 601 -18.71 17.07 -5.47
CA LEU A 601 -18.09 15.80 -5.87
C LEU A 601 -18.93 15.05 -6.92
N THR A 602 -20.25 14.93 -6.71
CA THR A 602 -21.14 14.28 -7.68
C THR A 602 -21.13 14.99 -9.04
N ASN A 603 -21.06 16.33 -9.05
CA ASN A 603 -21.01 17.12 -10.27
C ASN A 603 -19.65 17.01 -10.97
N TYR A 604 -18.55 16.84 -10.23
CA TYR A 604 -17.23 16.53 -10.78
C TYR A 604 -17.27 15.21 -11.57
N ILE A 605 -17.73 14.13 -10.93
CA ILE A 605 -17.85 12.80 -11.56
C ILE A 605 -18.78 12.86 -12.79
N ILE A 606 -19.87 13.63 -12.74
CA ILE A 606 -20.76 13.81 -13.91
C ILE A 606 -20.12 14.65 -15.03
N HIS A 607 -19.20 15.59 -14.72
CA HIS A 607 -18.60 16.48 -15.71
C HIS A 607 -17.45 15.83 -16.48
N PHE A 608 -16.56 15.12 -15.79
CA PHE A 608 -15.40 14.46 -16.40
C PHE A 608 -15.72 13.03 -16.88
N GLY A 609 -16.71 12.37 -16.27
CA GLY A 609 -17.30 11.11 -16.74
C GLY A 609 -17.29 10.00 -15.69
N PRO A 610 -18.00 8.88 -15.94
CA PRO A 610 -17.99 7.72 -15.04
C PRO A 610 -16.63 6.99 -15.02
N ASP A 611 -15.90 7.04 -16.15
CA ASP A 611 -14.57 6.46 -16.32
C ASP A 611 -13.51 7.58 -16.12
N LEU A 612 -13.39 8.08 -14.88
CA LEU A 612 -12.38 9.10 -14.52
C LEU A 612 -10.96 8.58 -14.74
N ASP A 613 -10.00 9.48 -14.98
CA ASP A 613 -8.58 9.10 -15.01
C ASP A 613 -7.96 9.00 -13.59
N LEU A 614 -6.68 8.66 -13.51
CA LEU A 614 -5.94 8.47 -12.26
C LEU A 614 -5.91 9.73 -11.38
N ILE A 615 -5.84 10.92 -11.99
CA ILE A 615 -5.75 12.22 -11.30
C ILE A 615 -7.14 12.72 -10.92
N ASP A 616 -8.12 12.53 -11.80
CA ASP A 616 -9.53 12.86 -11.51
C ASP A 616 -10.09 11.96 -10.39
N THR A 617 -9.79 10.66 -10.42
CA THR A 617 -10.16 9.69 -9.37
C THR A 617 -9.57 10.12 -8.02
N LYS A 618 -8.25 10.36 -7.99
CA LYS A 618 -7.57 10.88 -6.80
C LYS A 618 -8.20 12.16 -6.26
N THR A 619 -8.50 13.12 -7.15
CA THR A 619 -9.13 14.41 -6.82
C THR A 619 -10.49 14.21 -6.13
N VAL A 620 -11.24 13.15 -6.43
CA VAL A 620 -12.50 12.83 -5.77
C VAL A 620 -12.26 12.09 -4.44
N GLU A 621 -11.37 11.11 -4.41
CA GLU A 621 -11.12 10.24 -3.23
C GLU A 621 -10.52 10.97 -2.02
N GLU A 622 -9.65 11.94 -2.24
CA GLU A 622 -8.85 12.56 -1.16
C GLU A 622 -9.59 13.66 -0.38
N MET A 623 -10.78 14.07 -0.82
CA MET A 623 -11.44 15.28 -0.31
C MET A 623 -12.17 15.01 1.01
N ILE A 624 -11.80 15.75 2.06
CA ILE A 624 -12.36 15.56 3.42
C ILE A 624 -13.09 16.82 3.90
N LEU A 625 -14.33 16.63 4.35
CA LEU A 625 -15.10 17.61 5.14
C LEU A 625 -14.87 17.39 6.64
N LEU A 626 -14.07 18.26 7.26
CA LEU A 626 -13.94 18.34 8.72
C LEU A 626 -14.99 19.29 9.28
N GLY A 627 -16.16 18.74 9.58
CA GLY A 627 -17.32 19.48 10.08
C GLY A 627 -18.54 18.58 10.28
N ASP A 628 -19.67 19.20 10.59
CA ASP A 628 -20.97 18.54 10.69
C ASP A 628 -21.69 18.60 9.34
N PRO A 629 -22.00 17.46 8.68
CA PRO A 629 -22.64 17.46 7.36
C PRO A 629 -24.09 17.97 7.40
N THR A 630 -24.72 18.02 8.58
CA THR A 630 -26.05 18.61 8.77
C THR A 630 -26.01 20.09 9.19
N LEU A 631 -24.83 20.72 9.18
CA LEU A 631 -24.69 22.13 9.53
C LEU A 631 -25.53 22.99 8.59
N LYS A 632 -26.52 23.69 9.15
CA LYS A 632 -27.24 24.75 8.45
C LYS A 632 -26.35 25.99 8.35
N ILE A 633 -25.89 26.33 7.16
CA ILE A 633 -25.01 27.48 6.93
C ILE A 633 -25.78 28.77 7.23
N GLY A 634 -25.18 29.64 8.06
CA GLY A 634 -25.86 30.82 8.63
C GLY A 634 -26.91 30.51 9.72
N GLY A 635 -27.08 29.24 10.10
CA GLY A 635 -27.90 28.76 11.21
C GLY A 635 -29.41 28.77 10.98
N TYR A 636 -30.18 28.32 11.97
CA TYR A 636 -31.64 28.13 11.82
C TYR A 636 -32.44 29.41 12.16
N PRO A 637 -33.46 29.77 11.36
CA PRO A 637 -34.40 30.81 11.74
C PRO A 637 -35.22 30.37 12.96
N SER A 638 -35.49 31.30 13.87
CA SER A 638 -36.30 31.03 15.07
C SER A 638 -37.72 30.59 14.71
N LEU A 639 -38.29 29.68 15.53
CA LEU A 639 -39.52 28.93 15.22
C LEU A 639 -40.72 29.80 14.81
N SER A 640 -40.78 31.06 15.25
CA SER A 640 -41.85 32.01 14.92
C SER A 640 -41.99 32.35 13.43
N LYS A 641 -40.99 32.07 12.58
CA LYS A 641 -41.07 32.28 11.13
C LYS A 641 -41.53 31.05 10.31
N LYS A 642 -41.56 29.83 10.89
CA LYS A 642 -41.64 28.58 10.09
C LYS A 642 -43.02 28.28 9.46
N ILE A 643 -44.05 29.10 9.71
CA ILE A 643 -45.44 28.88 9.25
C ILE A 643 -45.65 29.31 7.77
N ALA A 644 -44.76 30.12 7.20
CA ALA A 644 -45.04 30.85 5.95
C ALA A 644 -44.60 30.19 4.63
N MET A 645 -43.90 29.04 4.64
CA MET A 645 -43.15 28.56 3.45
C MET A 645 -43.27 27.05 3.13
N SER A 646 -44.09 26.27 3.84
CA SER A 646 -44.14 24.80 3.67
C SER A 646 -45.15 24.34 2.61
N SER A 647 -45.01 24.82 1.38
CA SER A 647 -45.75 24.32 0.22
C SER A 647 -44.90 24.42 -1.06
N ASP A 648 -44.15 23.35 -1.37
CA ASP A 648 -44.14 22.69 -2.69
C ASP A 648 -43.07 21.58 -2.84
N ILE A 649 -43.35 20.62 -3.72
CA ILE A 649 -42.45 19.65 -4.42
C ILE A 649 -41.95 18.37 -3.67
N ASP A 650 -41.74 17.29 -4.45
CA ASP A 650 -41.56 15.87 -4.08
C ASP A 650 -40.85 15.07 -5.24
N ARG A 651 -40.16 13.94 -4.93
CA ARG A 651 -39.70 12.78 -5.79
C ARG A 651 -38.39 12.74 -6.65
N GLY A 652 -37.41 11.91 -6.19
CA GLY A 652 -36.69 10.77 -6.87
C GLY A 652 -35.87 10.92 -8.18
N LYS A 653 -34.99 9.97 -8.65
CA LYS A 653 -34.29 8.78 -8.05
C LYS A 653 -33.09 8.29 -8.97
N LEU A 654 -32.40 7.15 -8.68
CA LEU A 654 -31.09 6.70 -9.27
C LEU A 654 -31.16 5.77 -10.54
N GLU A 655 -30.07 5.34 -11.26
CA GLU A 655 -29.17 4.12 -11.15
C GLU A 655 -28.23 3.95 -12.45
N LYS A 656 -27.18 3.07 -12.60
CA LYS A 656 -25.67 3.24 -12.39
C LYS A 656 -24.73 2.34 -13.35
N ILE A 657 -23.44 1.91 -13.09
CA ILE A 657 -22.30 1.40 -14.01
C ILE A 657 -21.77 -0.11 -13.86
N VAL A 658 -20.97 -0.79 -14.78
CA VAL A 658 -20.19 -2.11 -14.58
C VAL A 658 -18.77 -2.18 -15.24
N LEU A 659 -17.91 -3.14 -14.80
CA LEU A 659 -16.44 -3.24 -15.00
C LEU A 659 -15.87 -4.68 -15.31
N PRO A 660 -14.52 -4.89 -15.51
CA PRO A 660 -13.89 -6.23 -15.73
C PRO A 660 -12.38 -6.48 -15.30
N GLY A 661 -11.98 -7.71 -14.90
CA GLY A 661 -10.62 -8.28 -15.19
C GLY A 661 -9.90 -9.18 -14.13
N PRO A 662 -8.92 -10.05 -14.51
CA PRO A 662 -8.11 -10.88 -13.58
C PRO A 662 -6.58 -10.56 -13.53
N SER A 663 -5.90 -10.94 -12.43
CA SER A 663 -4.48 -10.61 -12.12
C SER A 663 -3.61 -11.83 -11.70
N LEU A 664 -2.33 -11.59 -11.34
CA LEU A 664 -1.29 -12.57 -10.97
C LEU A 664 -0.68 -12.23 -9.60
N GLU A 665 -0.62 -13.17 -8.65
CA GLU A 665 -0.14 -12.90 -7.29
C GLU A 665 1.17 -13.62 -6.86
N PHE A 666 2.06 -12.82 -6.25
CA PHE A 666 2.91 -13.06 -5.07
C PHE A 666 4.16 -13.99 -5.07
N ARG A 667 5.13 -13.60 -4.23
CA ARG A 667 6.36 -14.34 -3.84
C ARG A 667 6.39 -14.48 -2.31
N ARG A 668 6.54 -15.69 -1.76
CA ARG A 668 6.54 -15.90 -0.29
C ARG A 668 7.60 -16.90 0.18
N SER A 669 8.75 -16.38 0.59
CA SER A 669 9.65 -17.12 1.48
C SER A 669 9.03 -17.29 2.86
N PHE A 670 9.16 -18.48 3.43
CA PHE A 670 8.90 -18.78 4.84
C PHE A 670 10.19 -18.62 5.66
N GLY A 671 10.12 -18.78 6.98
CA GLY A 671 11.31 -18.88 7.84
C GLY A 671 11.26 -20.16 8.65
N SER A 672 12.36 -20.91 8.74
CA SER A 672 12.33 -22.28 9.26
C SER A 672 12.13 -22.35 10.77
N SER A 673 12.28 -21.21 11.45
CA SER A 673 11.76 -21.01 12.79
C SER A 673 10.24 -21.21 12.91
N GLU A 674 9.44 -20.89 11.88
CA GLU A 674 7.99 -21.09 11.89
C GLU A 674 7.55 -22.51 11.51
N LEU A 675 8.41 -23.29 10.84
CA LEU A 675 8.13 -24.69 10.48
C LEU A 675 8.73 -25.71 11.47
N PHE A 676 9.86 -25.40 12.14
CA PHE A 676 10.64 -26.39 12.89
C PHE A 676 11.15 -25.97 14.29
N ALA A 677 11.00 -24.72 14.75
CA ALA A 677 11.64 -24.26 15.99
C ALA A 677 10.73 -24.15 17.24
N GLY A 678 10.27 -25.29 17.76
CA GLY A 678 9.59 -25.35 19.07
C GLY A 678 9.86 -26.66 19.81
N LYS A 679 10.50 -26.62 20.99
CA LYS A 679 10.69 -27.82 21.81
C LYS A 679 9.36 -28.26 22.45
N SER A 680 8.94 -29.48 22.17
CA SER A 680 7.76 -30.22 22.69
C SER A 680 6.38 -29.77 22.20
N HIS A 681 5.48 -30.77 22.07
CA HIS A 681 4.02 -30.76 21.82
C HIS A 681 3.53 -31.21 20.42
N ARG A 682 3.22 -32.52 20.35
CA ARG A 682 1.96 -33.12 19.85
C ARG A 682 1.60 -32.97 18.37
N VAL A 683 1.92 -34.01 17.59
CA VAL A 683 1.50 -34.22 16.19
C VAL A 683 0.44 -35.33 16.14
N THR A 684 -0.83 -34.95 16.09
CA THR A 684 -1.96 -35.87 16.30
C THR A 684 -2.24 -36.77 15.10
N SER A 685 -1.78 -38.02 15.16
CA SER A 685 -2.35 -39.14 14.40
C SER A 685 -3.73 -39.51 14.98
N ASN A 686 -4.78 -39.40 14.18
CA ASN A 686 -6.14 -39.80 14.57
C ASN A 686 -6.42 -41.23 14.06
N PRO A 687 -6.64 -42.24 14.93
CA PRO A 687 -6.63 -43.67 14.53
C PRO A 687 -7.95 -44.13 13.92
N LEU A 688 -8.41 -43.46 12.86
CA LEU A 688 -9.67 -43.75 12.18
C LEU A 688 -9.47 -43.83 10.66
N ILE A 689 -9.80 -45.00 10.12
CA ILE A 689 -9.75 -45.46 8.71
C ILE A 689 -8.38 -46.01 8.27
N ASP A 690 -8.36 -47.31 7.97
CA ASP A 690 -7.22 -48.04 7.43
C ASP A 690 -7.05 -47.83 5.91
N LYS A 691 -6.03 -47.06 5.53
CA LYS A 691 -5.15 -47.27 4.35
C LYS A 691 -3.72 -46.87 4.76
N GLY A 692 -2.71 -47.30 4.01
CA GLY A 692 -1.32 -47.31 4.46
C GLY A 692 -0.68 -45.94 4.76
N PRO A 693 0.53 -45.93 5.36
CA PRO A 693 1.48 -44.86 5.05
C PRO A 693 1.79 -44.89 3.54
N VAL A 694 2.37 -43.82 3.03
CA VAL A 694 2.81 -43.71 1.63
C VAL A 694 4.28 -43.35 1.63
N SER A 695 5.07 -44.02 0.79
CA SER A 695 6.52 -44.17 0.99
C SER A 695 7.38 -42.91 0.84
N LEU A 696 8.53 -42.91 1.54
CA LEU A 696 9.59 -41.91 1.40
C LEU A 696 10.81 -42.44 0.63
N ALA A 697 10.72 -42.44 -0.70
CA ALA A 697 11.82 -42.83 -1.58
C ALA A 697 13.12 -42.00 -1.35
N SER A 698 14.13 -42.62 -0.75
CA SER A 698 15.49 -42.10 -0.59
C SER A 698 16.34 -42.29 -1.85
N ASP A 699 17.11 -41.26 -2.25
CA ASP A 699 18.12 -41.34 -3.32
C ASP A 699 19.54 -41.66 -2.81
N GLY A 700 19.66 -42.01 -1.52
CA GLY A 700 20.93 -42.22 -0.84
C GLY A 700 21.69 -40.94 -0.47
N LYS A 701 21.13 -39.73 -0.60
CA LYS A 701 21.80 -38.46 -0.23
C LYS A 701 21.09 -37.77 0.93
N GLY A 702 21.13 -38.40 2.11
CA GLY A 702 20.62 -37.87 3.38
C GLY A 702 21.30 -36.57 3.85
N ASN A 703 21.00 -36.12 5.08
CA ASN A 703 20.50 -34.77 5.36
C ASN A 703 19.01 -34.67 5.00
N PHE A 704 18.19 -35.53 5.58
CA PHE A 704 16.73 -35.42 5.48
C PHE A 704 16.19 -34.30 6.38
N VAL A 705 15.25 -33.51 5.86
CA VAL A 705 14.36 -32.66 6.66
C VAL A 705 12.95 -33.26 6.59
N VAL A 706 12.69 -34.24 7.46
CA VAL A 706 11.37 -34.89 7.54
C VAL A 706 10.37 -33.96 8.24
N GLY A 707 9.57 -33.27 7.43
CA GLY A 707 8.60 -32.26 7.86
C GLY A 707 7.15 -32.73 7.88
N TYR A 708 6.83 -33.81 8.59
CA TYR A 708 5.46 -34.36 8.63
C TYR A 708 4.48 -33.49 9.44
N THR A 709 4.20 -32.27 8.99
CA THR A 709 3.28 -31.33 9.62
C THR A 709 1.84 -31.58 9.18
N ARG A 710 1.22 -32.67 9.67
CA ARG A 710 -0.18 -33.05 9.32
C ARG A 710 -1.19 -32.04 9.90
N GLN A 711 -1.33 -30.89 9.23
CA GLN A 711 -2.15 -29.77 9.71
C GLN A 711 -3.62 -29.98 9.34
N GLU A 712 -4.37 -30.67 10.21
CA GLU A 712 -5.82 -30.88 10.02
C GLU A 712 -6.58 -29.54 10.16
N ARG A 713 -6.96 -28.96 9.01
CA ARG A 713 -7.74 -27.72 8.91
C ARG A 713 -9.19 -28.07 8.62
N LYS A 714 -10.13 -27.30 9.18
CA LYS A 714 -11.57 -27.54 8.99
C LYS A 714 -12.27 -26.28 8.52
N TYR A 715 -13.02 -26.38 7.42
CA TYR A 715 -13.66 -25.25 6.73
C TYR A 715 -14.98 -25.75 6.14
N ASP A 716 -16.12 -25.15 6.53
CA ASP A 716 -17.48 -25.54 6.12
C ASP A 716 -17.71 -27.06 6.07
N GLU A 717 -17.63 -27.68 7.26
CA GLU A 717 -17.75 -29.13 7.55
C GLU A 717 -16.62 -30.02 6.97
N LEU A 718 -16.05 -29.64 5.82
CA LEU A 718 -14.91 -30.29 5.19
C LEU A 718 -13.64 -30.22 6.06
N ILE A 719 -12.89 -31.31 6.04
CA ILE A 719 -11.62 -31.50 6.72
C ILE A 719 -10.54 -31.65 5.65
N TYR A 720 -9.45 -30.92 5.82
CA TYR A 720 -8.28 -30.87 4.94
C TYR A 720 -7.05 -31.28 5.75
N GLN A 721 -6.22 -32.17 5.21
CA GLN A 721 -4.92 -32.53 5.77
C GLN A 721 -3.86 -32.38 4.68
N ASP A 722 -2.81 -31.60 4.96
CA ASP A 722 -1.62 -31.47 4.13
C ASP A 722 -0.45 -32.23 4.79
N GLY A 723 0.41 -32.87 3.99
CA GLY A 723 1.69 -33.44 4.44
C GLY A 723 2.79 -33.20 3.39
N PHE A 724 4.06 -33.12 3.81
CA PHE A 724 5.20 -32.97 2.88
C PHE A 724 6.49 -33.60 3.42
N ALA A 725 7.41 -33.93 2.52
CA ALA A 725 8.76 -34.38 2.83
C ALA A 725 9.77 -33.88 1.78
N ILE A 726 11.01 -33.57 2.20
CA ILE A 726 12.04 -32.93 1.37
C ILE A 726 13.37 -33.67 1.51
N SER A 727 14.01 -34.01 0.38
CA SER A 727 15.36 -34.58 0.34
C SER A 727 16.39 -33.65 -0.30
N GLU A 728 17.63 -33.66 0.19
CA GLU A 728 18.74 -32.85 -0.34
C GLU A 728 19.09 -33.20 -1.80
N GLY A 729 18.78 -34.43 -2.23
CA GLY A 729 18.89 -34.88 -3.62
C GLY A 729 17.90 -34.22 -4.60
N GLY A 730 16.74 -33.75 -4.12
CA GLY A 730 15.77 -33.00 -4.93
C GLY A 730 14.40 -33.64 -5.14
N VAL A 731 13.91 -34.47 -4.20
CA VAL A 731 12.51 -34.93 -4.18
C VAL A 731 11.75 -34.10 -3.14
N LEU A 732 10.70 -33.40 -3.57
CA LEU A 732 9.61 -32.96 -2.69
C LEU A 732 8.44 -33.93 -2.90
N TRP A 733 8.02 -34.62 -1.84
CA TRP A 733 6.72 -35.30 -1.81
C TRP A 733 5.71 -34.35 -1.17
N LYS A 734 4.50 -34.25 -1.73
CA LYS A 734 3.35 -33.62 -1.07
C LYS A 734 2.10 -34.49 -1.19
N GLU A 735 1.47 -34.75 -0.05
CA GLU A 735 0.11 -35.26 0.08
C GLU A 735 -0.87 -34.13 0.38
N LEU A 736 -2.06 -34.20 -0.22
CA LEU A 736 -3.24 -33.45 0.18
C LEU A 736 -4.45 -34.40 0.25
N PHE A 737 -5.10 -34.47 1.41
CA PHE A 737 -6.24 -35.34 1.68
C PHE A 737 -7.44 -34.50 2.16
N MET A 738 -8.60 -34.68 1.54
CA MET A 738 -9.83 -33.91 1.83
C MET A 738 -11.02 -34.84 2.02
N ARG A 739 -11.74 -34.68 3.15
CA ARG A 739 -12.90 -35.50 3.55
C ARG A 739 -14.06 -34.65 4.10
N ASN A 740 -15.29 -35.13 4.01
CA ASN A 740 -16.42 -34.62 4.79
C ASN A 740 -16.84 -35.67 5.83
N GLY A 741 -16.64 -35.36 7.11
CA GLY A 741 -16.73 -36.35 8.18
C GLY A 741 -15.72 -37.48 7.93
N ASP A 742 -16.24 -38.66 7.61
CA ASP A 742 -15.46 -39.88 7.34
C ASP A 742 -15.50 -40.31 5.86
N GLU A 743 -16.20 -39.57 4.98
CA GLU A 743 -16.13 -39.80 3.52
C GLU A 743 -15.01 -38.98 2.88
N GLU A 744 -14.08 -39.67 2.22
CA GLU A 744 -13.06 -39.09 1.33
C GLU A 744 -13.70 -38.40 0.10
N ILE A 745 -13.08 -37.30 -0.36
CA ILE A 745 -13.56 -36.45 -1.46
C ILE A 745 -12.45 -36.10 -2.46
N ALA A 746 -11.18 -36.01 -2.02
CA ALA A 746 -10.02 -35.92 -2.91
C ALA A 746 -8.74 -36.33 -2.17
N HIS A 747 -7.84 -37.02 -2.88
CA HIS A 747 -6.50 -37.39 -2.41
C HIS A 747 -5.50 -37.16 -3.54
N GLN A 748 -4.55 -36.24 -3.35
CA GLN A 748 -3.56 -35.82 -4.35
C GLN A 748 -2.14 -36.12 -3.86
N TYR A 749 -1.41 -36.94 -4.61
CA TYR A 749 0.05 -37.06 -4.53
C TYR A 749 0.73 -36.21 -5.60
N VAL A 750 1.92 -35.67 -5.31
CA VAL A 750 2.85 -35.14 -6.33
C VAL A 750 4.30 -35.38 -5.91
N SER A 751 5.16 -35.69 -6.88
CA SER A 751 6.60 -35.91 -6.74
C SER A 751 7.34 -35.19 -7.88
N TYR A 752 8.65 -34.94 -7.71
CA TYR A 752 9.49 -34.21 -8.67
C TYR A 752 10.91 -34.80 -8.71
N ALA A 753 11.58 -34.58 -9.84
CA ALA A 753 13.03 -34.69 -9.97
C ALA A 753 13.52 -33.47 -10.78
N GLY A 754 14.75 -33.01 -10.52
CA GLY A 754 15.37 -31.85 -11.15
C GLY A 754 16.89 -32.00 -11.21
N LYS A 755 17.55 -31.25 -12.09
CA LYS A 755 18.98 -31.48 -12.43
C LYS A 755 19.95 -30.63 -11.60
N GLU A 756 19.52 -29.44 -11.21
CA GLU A 756 20.07 -28.64 -10.11
C GLU A 756 18.89 -28.26 -9.19
N LYS A 757 19.15 -27.57 -8.08
CA LYS A 757 18.30 -27.48 -6.87
C LYS A 757 16.89 -26.83 -7.02
N TYR A 758 16.37 -26.67 -8.22
CA TYR A 758 15.13 -25.94 -8.52
C TYR A 758 13.94 -26.93 -8.66
N GLY A 759 12.77 -26.57 -8.13
CA GLY A 759 11.57 -27.42 -8.14
C GLY A 759 10.26 -26.65 -8.43
N ALA A 760 9.22 -27.38 -8.87
CA ALA A 760 8.00 -26.77 -9.39
C ALA A 760 6.74 -27.58 -9.03
N ALA A 761 6.16 -27.29 -7.87
CA ALA A 761 4.96 -27.93 -7.36
C ALA A 761 3.64 -27.27 -7.81
N THR A 762 2.53 -28.00 -7.76
CA THR A 762 1.21 -27.48 -8.16
C THR A 762 0.09 -27.96 -7.25
N HIS A 763 -0.90 -27.10 -7.02
CA HIS A 763 -1.92 -27.26 -5.99
C HIS A 763 -3.31 -26.89 -6.52
N TYR A 764 -4.20 -27.88 -6.61
CA TYR A 764 -5.58 -27.71 -7.07
C TYR A 764 -6.55 -27.70 -5.88
N LEU A 765 -7.12 -26.54 -5.58
CA LEU A 765 -8.11 -26.38 -4.52
C LEU A 765 -9.50 -26.72 -5.08
N GLY A 766 -9.95 -27.95 -4.79
CA GLY A 766 -11.11 -28.58 -5.40
C GLY A 766 -12.48 -28.05 -5.00
N ILE A 767 -12.82 -26.82 -5.41
CA ILE A 767 -14.14 -26.36 -5.89
C ILE A 767 -13.92 -25.02 -6.60
N GLY A 768 -14.06 -25.01 -7.93
CA GLY A 768 -14.14 -23.78 -8.73
C GLY A 768 -12.84 -23.00 -8.92
N THR A 769 -12.36 -22.97 -10.17
CA THR A 769 -11.67 -21.81 -10.79
C THR A 769 -10.30 -21.36 -10.30
N ARG A 770 -9.74 -21.89 -9.21
CA ARG A 770 -8.41 -21.49 -8.69
C ARG A 770 -7.34 -22.59 -8.81
N PHE A 771 -6.12 -22.18 -9.14
CA PHE A 771 -4.95 -23.05 -9.21
C PHE A 771 -3.71 -22.31 -8.69
N ASP A 772 -2.99 -22.88 -7.72
CA ASP A 772 -1.78 -22.28 -7.14
C ASP A 772 -0.54 -23.07 -7.62
N ILE A 773 0.46 -22.41 -8.24
CA ILE A 773 1.72 -23.01 -8.73
C ILE A 773 2.85 -22.61 -7.78
N ILE A 774 3.46 -23.58 -7.10
CA ILE A 774 4.52 -23.36 -6.12
C ILE A 774 5.88 -23.52 -6.82
N LEU A 775 6.72 -22.48 -6.86
CA LEU A 775 8.07 -22.53 -7.44
C LEU A 775 9.13 -22.48 -6.33
N MET A 776 10.01 -23.46 -6.27
CA MET A 776 11.08 -23.56 -5.27
C MET A 776 12.42 -23.26 -5.94
N TYR A 777 13.11 -22.20 -5.53
CA TYR A 777 14.35 -21.77 -6.19
C TYR A 777 15.64 -22.33 -5.55
N ASP A 778 15.54 -22.97 -4.40
CA ASP A 778 16.54 -23.91 -3.88
C ASP A 778 15.79 -24.88 -2.94
N MET A 779 15.73 -26.16 -3.28
CA MET A 779 15.02 -27.18 -2.48
C MET A 779 15.80 -27.63 -1.23
N THR A 780 17.04 -27.18 -1.06
CA THR A 780 17.80 -27.25 0.20
C THR A 780 17.64 -25.98 1.05
N ASP A 781 17.04 -24.91 0.50
CA ASP A 781 16.59 -23.74 1.26
C ASP A 781 15.09 -23.89 1.57
N GLU A 782 14.80 -24.61 2.65
CA GLU A 782 13.45 -24.83 3.22
C GLU A 782 12.62 -23.54 3.39
N ASN A 783 13.27 -22.38 3.36
CA ASN A 783 12.68 -21.06 3.49
C ASN A 783 12.19 -20.45 2.18
N ARG A 784 12.58 -20.95 1.00
CA ARG A 784 12.62 -20.08 -0.21
C ARG A 784 11.79 -20.56 -1.39
N TRP A 785 10.49 -20.63 -1.15
CA TRP A 785 9.48 -20.98 -2.15
C TRP A 785 8.78 -19.71 -2.65
N TYR A 786 8.00 -19.83 -3.73
CA TYR A 786 7.13 -18.82 -4.31
C TYR A 786 5.80 -19.49 -4.69
N VAL A 787 4.70 -18.75 -4.81
CA VAL A 787 3.39 -19.33 -5.14
C VAL A 787 2.65 -18.44 -6.14
N LEU A 788 2.82 -18.70 -7.44
CA LEU A 788 2.09 -18.01 -8.51
C LEU A 788 0.63 -18.46 -8.50
N ARG A 789 -0.28 -17.57 -8.13
CA ARG A 789 -1.72 -17.84 -8.18
C ARG A 789 -2.30 -17.57 -9.57
N TYR A 790 -3.12 -18.50 -10.06
CA TYR A 790 -3.89 -18.36 -11.28
C TYR A 790 -5.38 -18.60 -11.04
N TYR A 791 -6.20 -17.83 -11.74
CA TYR A 791 -7.66 -17.95 -11.73
C TYR A 791 -8.17 -18.21 -13.15
N PHE A 792 -8.83 -19.35 -13.35
CA PHE A 792 -9.33 -19.85 -14.63
C PHE A 792 -10.85 -20.07 -14.52
N PRO A 793 -11.70 -19.08 -14.89
CA PRO A 793 -13.13 -19.12 -14.55
C PRO A 793 -13.97 -20.26 -15.15
N THR A 794 -13.54 -20.88 -16.25
CA THR A 794 -14.42 -21.78 -17.04
C THR A 794 -13.72 -22.93 -17.83
N GLU A 795 -12.40 -23.14 -17.70
CA GLU A 795 -11.71 -24.18 -18.48
C GLU A 795 -11.76 -25.59 -17.83
N PRO A 796 -11.77 -26.69 -18.61
CA PRO A 796 -11.67 -28.05 -18.07
C PRO A 796 -10.32 -28.30 -17.36
N ILE A 797 -10.34 -29.09 -16.28
CA ILE A 797 -9.18 -29.41 -15.42
C ILE A 797 -7.91 -29.80 -16.23
N TYR A 798 -8.06 -30.61 -17.29
CA TYR A 798 -6.98 -30.98 -18.20
C TYR A 798 -6.22 -29.77 -18.79
N ARG A 799 -6.94 -28.72 -19.22
CA ARG A 799 -6.32 -27.51 -19.76
C ARG A 799 -5.66 -26.67 -18.68
N ILE A 800 -6.27 -26.60 -17.49
CA ILE A 800 -5.69 -25.89 -16.34
C ILE A 800 -4.33 -26.51 -15.96
N GLY A 801 -4.26 -27.85 -15.80
CA GLY A 801 -3.02 -28.56 -15.52
C GLY A 801 -1.95 -28.35 -16.62
N ARG A 802 -2.33 -28.50 -17.89
CA ARG A 802 -1.42 -28.23 -19.03
C ARG A 802 -0.88 -26.79 -19.02
N ASN A 803 -1.75 -25.80 -18.80
CA ASN A 803 -1.35 -24.40 -18.79
C ASN A 803 -0.43 -24.10 -17.59
N ALA A 804 -0.71 -24.66 -16.40
CA ALA A 804 0.16 -24.54 -15.22
C ALA A 804 1.54 -25.14 -15.45
N CYS A 805 1.63 -26.32 -16.08
CA CYS A 805 2.90 -26.92 -16.48
C CYS A 805 3.68 -26.04 -17.48
N ALA A 806 3.00 -25.42 -18.43
CA ALA A 806 3.61 -24.47 -19.37
C ALA A 806 4.08 -23.16 -18.71
N ILE A 807 3.43 -22.72 -17.63
CA ILE A 807 3.85 -21.56 -16.82
C ILE A 807 5.10 -21.88 -15.99
N ALA A 808 5.13 -23.03 -15.32
CA ALA A 808 6.31 -23.49 -14.59
C ALA A 808 7.53 -23.67 -15.54
N ALA A 809 7.29 -24.23 -16.73
CA ALA A 809 8.25 -24.32 -17.81
C ALA A 809 8.85 -22.95 -18.19
N ASP A 810 8.00 -21.94 -18.39
CA ASP A 810 8.44 -20.59 -18.79
C ASP A 810 9.19 -19.83 -17.69
N TYR A 811 8.98 -20.16 -16.42
CA TYR A 811 9.66 -19.53 -15.28
C TYR A 811 11.07 -20.07 -15.03
N PHE A 812 11.35 -21.32 -15.43
CA PHE A 812 12.62 -22.04 -15.21
C PHE A 812 13.36 -22.34 -16.53
N ARG A 813 13.20 -21.48 -17.55
CA ARG A 813 13.77 -21.68 -18.90
C ARG A 813 15.28 -21.99 -18.85
N ASN A 814 15.60 -23.19 -19.33
CA ASN A 814 16.90 -23.81 -19.65
C ASN A 814 17.32 -25.02 -18.77
N ASP A 815 16.96 -25.09 -17.48
CA ASP A 815 17.68 -26.00 -16.55
C ASP A 815 16.85 -27.15 -15.92
N ILE A 816 15.52 -27.19 -16.08
CA ILE A 816 14.68 -28.24 -15.47
C ILE A 816 14.11 -29.22 -16.50
N GLN A 817 14.19 -30.51 -16.20
CA GLN A 817 13.29 -31.57 -16.72
C GLN A 817 12.51 -32.12 -15.53
N TYR A 818 11.18 -32.24 -15.60
CA TYR A 818 10.38 -32.78 -14.50
C TYR A 818 9.28 -33.73 -15.01
N ILE A 819 8.73 -34.51 -14.08
CA ILE A 819 7.61 -35.43 -14.28
C ILE A 819 6.67 -35.19 -13.10
N ALA A 820 5.36 -35.14 -13.35
CA ALA A 820 4.34 -35.05 -12.31
C ALA A 820 3.25 -36.11 -12.55
N ALA A 821 2.72 -36.64 -11.45
CA ALA A 821 1.53 -37.48 -11.42
C ALA A 821 0.45 -36.79 -10.59
N PHE A 822 -0.82 -37.08 -10.89
CA PHE A 822 -1.95 -36.53 -10.16
C PHE A 822 -3.01 -37.61 -9.99
N THR A 823 -3.47 -37.81 -8.77
CA THR A 823 -4.64 -38.61 -8.42
C THR A 823 -5.82 -37.68 -8.17
N VAL A 824 -7.00 -38.05 -8.69
CA VAL A 824 -8.25 -37.29 -8.50
C VAL A 824 -9.42 -38.29 -8.44
N ASP A 825 -9.73 -38.84 -7.26
CA ASP A 825 -11.01 -39.54 -7.10
C ASP A 825 -12.14 -38.50 -7.07
N TYR A 826 -13.06 -38.63 -8.02
CA TYR A 826 -14.30 -37.87 -8.07
C TYR A 826 -15.37 -38.83 -8.55
N ARG A 827 -16.49 -38.97 -7.81
CA ARG A 827 -17.47 -40.09 -7.92
C ARG A 827 -18.20 -40.26 -9.27
N ALA A 828 -17.80 -39.52 -10.31
CA ALA A 828 -18.23 -39.67 -11.70
C ALA A 828 -17.16 -40.22 -12.66
N PHE A 829 -15.87 -40.21 -12.30
CA PHE A 829 -14.75 -40.63 -13.16
C PHE A 829 -13.75 -41.51 -12.39
N LYS A 830 -13.77 -42.82 -12.66
CA LYS A 830 -12.82 -43.79 -12.08
C LYS A 830 -11.46 -43.81 -12.80
N GLN A 831 -10.87 -42.63 -13.07
CA GLN A 831 -9.69 -42.49 -13.91
C GLN A 831 -8.62 -41.63 -13.24
N ILE A 832 -7.41 -42.18 -13.04
CA ILE A 832 -6.25 -41.38 -12.61
C ILE A 832 -5.68 -40.63 -13.82
N PRO A 833 -5.57 -39.28 -13.78
CA PRO A 833 -4.98 -38.49 -14.85
C PRO A 833 -3.50 -38.16 -14.54
N MET A 834 -2.56 -38.94 -15.04
CA MET A 834 -1.13 -38.58 -14.96
C MET A 834 -0.79 -37.41 -15.93
N PHE A 835 0.13 -36.51 -15.54
CA PHE A 835 0.49 -35.29 -16.30
C PHE A 835 2.01 -35.05 -16.32
N THR A 836 2.75 -35.80 -17.15
CA THR A 836 4.16 -35.52 -17.42
C THR A 836 4.33 -34.17 -18.16
N ALA A 837 5.36 -33.36 -17.85
CA ALA A 837 5.61 -32.13 -18.61
C ALA A 837 7.09 -31.67 -18.60
N SER A 838 7.67 -31.45 -19.79
CA SER A 838 9.04 -30.93 -19.95
C SER A 838 9.05 -29.42 -20.27
N SER A 839 10.05 -28.71 -19.75
CA SER A 839 10.12 -27.24 -19.54
C SER A 839 10.15 -26.34 -20.79
N SER A 840 9.82 -26.89 -21.96
CA SER A 840 10.11 -26.22 -23.25
C SER A 840 9.14 -26.52 -24.38
N ASN A 841 8.17 -27.44 -24.22
CA ASN A 841 7.16 -27.72 -25.26
C ASN A 841 5.74 -28.08 -24.76
N GLY A 842 5.50 -28.19 -23.44
CA GLY A 842 4.15 -28.32 -22.89
C GLY A 842 3.36 -29.58 -23.30
N TRP A 843 4.04 -30.64 -23.76
CA TRP A 843 3.44 -31.95 -24.00
C TRP A 843 2.90 -32.53 -22.68
N VAL A 844 1.64 -32.97 -22.70
CA VAL A 844 0.98 -33.69 -21.61
C VAL A 844 0.56 -35.06 -22.14
N VAL A 845 1.09 -36.13 -21.55
CA VAL A 845 0.70 -37.52 -21.84
C VAL A 845 -0.39 -37.93 -20.87
N PHE A 846 -1.63 -38.02 -21.34
CA PHE A 846 -2.76 -38.54 -20.56
C PHE A 846 -2.78 -40.08 -20.62
N ILE A 847 -2.62 -40.74 -19.49
CA ILE A 847 -2.71 -42.20 -19.36
C ILE A 847 -3.96 -42.53 -18.52
N PRO A 848 -5.08 -42.98 -19.13
CA PRO A 848 -6.27 -43.35 -18.37
C PRO A 848 -6.06 -44.69 -17.67
N LEU A 849 -5.79 -44.65 -16.38
CA LEU A 849 -5.72 -45.83 -15.52
C LEU A 849 -7.04 -45.96 -14.75
N GLU A 850 -7.78 -47.04 -15.01
CA GLU A 850 -9.09 -47.26 -14.39
C GLU A 850 -9.02 -48.21 -13.18
N ASN A 851 -9.62 -47.79 -12.06
CA ASN A 851 -9.75 -48.56 -10.81
C ASN A 851 -8.45 -48.79 -10.00
N VAL A 852 -7.33 -48.12 -10.31
CA VAL A 852 -6.17 -48.07 -9.40
C VAL A 852 -6.60 -47.48 -8.05
N GLN A 853 -6.10 -48.07 -6.96
CA GLN A 853 -6.46 -47.79 -5.56
C GLN A 853 -5.35 -47.08 -4.79
N ASP A 854 -4.08 -47.26 -5.20
CA ASP A 854 -2.91 -46.65 -4.57
C ASP A 854 -1.73 -46.54 -5.56
N ILE A 855 -0.76 -45.68 -5.29
CA ILE A 855 0.43 -45.51 -6.15
C ILE A 855 1.68 -45.02 -5.39
N GLU A 856 2.74 -45.83 -5.46
CA GLU A 856 4.07 -45.50 -4.93
C GLU A 856 5.05 -45.14 -6.04
N LEU A 857 6.00 -44.23 -5.74
CA LEU A 857 6.91 -43.61 -6.71
C LEU A 857 8.32 -43.41 -6.17
N ALA A 858 9.34 -43.84 -6.91
CA ALA A 858 10.74 -43.58 -6.60
C ALA A 858 11.55 -43.16 -7.83
N THR A 859 12.66 -42.44 -7.61
CA THR A 859 13.47 -41.87 -8.69
C THR A 859 14.95 -41.80 -8.31
N ASP A 860 15.82 -41.99 -9.30
CA ASP A 860 17.26 -41.71 -9.20
C ASP A 860 17.63 -40.65 -10.23
N PHE A 861 18.11 -39.51 -9.74
CA PHE A 861 18.53 -38.33 -10.49
C PHE A 861 19.57 -38.63 -11.60
N SER A 862 20.40 -39.66 -11.44
CA SER A 862 21.36 -40.09 -12.45
C SER A 862 20.69 -40.81 -13.63
N SER A 863 19.57 -41.49 -13.37
CA SER A 863 18.96 -42.45 -14.29
C SER A 863 18.07 -41.82 -15.37
N HIS A 864 17.42 -40.69 -15.06
CA HIS A 864 16.32 -40.09 -15.84
C HIS A 864 15.06 -40.99 -15.95
N TYR A 865 14.88 -41.93 -15.02
CA TYR A 865 13.67 -42.72 -14.83
C TYR A 865 12.94 -42.35 -13.52
N VAL A 866 11.61 -42.37 -13.56
CA VAL A 866 10.75 -42.51 -12.38
C VAL A 866 10.16 -43.91 -12.43
N LEU A 867 10.29 -44.66 -11.34
CA LEU A 867 9.68 -45.97 -11.15
C LEU A 867 8.34 -45.82 -10.44
N LEU A 868 7.42 -46.75 -10.69
CA LEU A 868 6.07 -46.72 -10.14
C LEU A 868 5.57 -48.12 -9.75
N ALA A 869 4.81 -48.19 -8.66
CA ALA A 869 4.09 -49.37 -8.21
C ALA A 869 2.63 -48.99 -7.90
N MET A 870 1.68 -49.52 -8.66
CA MET A 870 0.27 -49.09 -8.62
C MET A 870 -0.64 -50.23 -8.15
N VAL A 871 -1.28 -50.10 -6.98
CA VAL A 871 -2.19 -51.13 -6.46
C VAL A 871 -3.54 -51.02 -7.16
N ALA A 872 -4.09 -52.13 -7.66
CA ALA A 872 -5.43 -52.23 -8.21
C ALA A 872 -6.16 -53.48 -7.66
N PRO A 873 -7.50 -53.59 -7.80
CA PRO A 873 -8.30 -54.69 -7.25
C PRO A 873 -7.92 -56.10 -7.75
N ASP A 874 -7.19 -56.20 -8.86
CA ASP A 874 -6.64 -57.42 -9.44
C ASP A 874 -5.14 -57.62 -9.17
N GLY A 875 -4.46 -56.64 -8.59
CA GLY A 875 -3.09 -56.69 -8.07
C GLY A 875 -2.26 -55.43 -8.34
N CYS A 876 -0.98 -55.47 -7.99
CA CYS A 876 -0.05 -54.36 -8.14
C CYS A 876 0.63 -54.35 -9.52
N TYR A 877 0.65 -53.20 -10.20
CA TYR A 877 1.30 -53.01 -11.50
C TYR A 877 2.60 -52.22 -11.32
N LEU A 878 3.74 -52.80 -11.74
CA LEU A 878 5.07 -52.20 -11.61
C LEU A 878 5.54 -51.67 -12.97
N GLY A 879 6.12 -50.46 -13.01
CA GLY A 879 6.46 -49.79 -14.26
C GLY A 879 7.54 -48.72 -14.16
N TYR A 880 7.71 -47.96 -15.25
CA TYR A 880 8.61 -46.81 -15.35
C TYR A 880 8.08 -45.72 -16.30
N LEU A 881 8.59 -44.52 -16.08
CA LEU A 881 8.52 -43.35 -16.96
C LEU A 881 9.96 -42.90 -17.26
N LYS A 882 10.33 -42.77 -18.54
CA LYS A 882 11.65 -42.29 -18.96
C LYS A 882 11.54 -40.96 -19.70
N HIS A 883 12.36 -39.98 -19.32
CA HIS A 883 12.53 -38.77 -20.13
C HIS A 883 13.16 -39.11 -21.50
N PRO A 884 12.70 -38.50 -22.62
CA PRO A 884 13.31 -38.70 -23.94
C PRO A 884 14.77 -38.22 -23.98
N ASP A 885 15.61 -38.93 -24.73
CA ASP A 885 17.02 -38.60 -24.94
C ASP A 885 17.22 -37.43 -25.92
N VAL A 886 16.23 -37.15 -26.77
CA VAL A 886 16.24 -36.08 -27.77
C VAL A 886 15.18 -35.04 -27.42
N TRP A 887 15.55 -33.77 -27.53
CA TRP A 887 14.70 -32.64 -27.15
C TRP A 887 13.51 -32.48 -28.11
N GLY A 888 12.31 -32.83 -27.63
CA GLY A 888 11.04 -32.70 -28.35
C GLY A 888 10.31 -34.02 -28.62
N ASP A 889 10.94 -35.17 -28.39
CA ASP A 889 10.34 -36.49 -28.59
C ASP A 889 9.33 -36.88 -27.49
N PRO A 890 8.44 -37.87 -27.72
CA PRO A 890 7.50 -38.37 -26.72
C PRO A 890 8.19 -39.04 -25.52
N ILE A 891 7.53 -38.99 -24.36
CA ILE A 891 7.96 -39.73 -23.16
C ILE A 891 7.69 -41.23 -23.32
N ASP A 892 8.67 -42.02 -22.93
CA ASP A 892 8.67 -43.48 -23.01
C ASP A 892 8.16 -44.06 -21.68
N VAL A 893 7.11 -44.89 -21.74
CA VAL A 893 6.33 -45.32 -20.57
C VAL A 893 5.87 -46.76 -20.71
N GLU A 894 6.04 -47.54 -19.64
CA GLU A 894 5.60 -48.93 -19.61
C GLU A 894 5.22 -49.35 -18.18
N ALA A 895 4.11 -50.08 -18.03
CA ALA A 895 3.70 -50.72 -16.78
C ALA A 895 3.35 -52.19 -17.06
N ARG A 896 3.70 -53.08 -16.13
CA ARG A 896 3.51 -54.53 -16.23
C ARG A 896 2.85 -55.05 -14.95
N GLY A 897 1.97 -56.04 -15.09
CA GLY A 897 1.20 -56.59 -13.97
C GLY A 897 -0.07 -57.29 -14.46
N PRO A 898 -0.99 -57.66 -13.54
CA PRO A 898 -0.87 -57.48 -12.10
C PRO A 898 0.06 -58.51 -11.45
N TYR A 899 0.85 -58.06 -10.46
CA TYR A 899 1.60 -58.87 -9.51
C TYR A 899 0.82 -58.93 -8.19
N LEU A 900 0.79 -60.09 -7.53
CA LEU A 900 0.03 -60.26 -6.28
C LEU A 900 0.83 -59.75 -5.07
N LEU A 901 0.99 -58.42 -4.98
CA LEU A 901 1.60 -57.70 -3.86
C LEU A 901 0.54 -56.79 -3.21
N THR A 902 0.50 -56.76 -1.88
CA THR A 902 -0.26 -55.80 -1.07
C THR A 902 0.68 -55.01 -0.17
N ASN A 903 0.31 -53.79 0.21
CA ASN A 903 1.18 -52.86 0.95
C ASN A 903 2.60 -52.76 0.33
N PRO A 904 2.72 -52.34 -0.95
CA PRO A 904 4.03 -52.18 -1.58
C PRO A 904 4.73 -50.89 -1.10
N ASP A 905 6.05 -50.92 -1.06
CA ASP A 905 6.93 -49.74 -0.94
C ASP A 905 8.06 -49.90 -1.98
N ILE A 906 8.65 -48.79 -2.46
CA ILE A 906 9.66 -48.72 -3.50
C ILE A 906 10.82 -47.76 -3.17
N ALA A 907 12.05 -48.28 -3.14
CA ALA A 907 13.28 -47.49 -3.03
C ALA A 907 14.15 -47.60 -4.29
N VAL A 908 15.04 -46.62 -4.53
CA VAL A 908 16.04 -46.66 -5.61
C VAL A 908 17.38 -46.12 -5.12
N THR A 909 18.46 -46.88 -5.30
CA THR A 909 19.83 -46.36 -5.13
C THR A 909 20.76 -46.98 -6.18
N ASN A 910 21.78 -46.22 -6.62
CA ASN A 910 22.73 -46.59 -7.67
C ASN A 910 22.09 -47.19 -8.95
N GLY A 911 20.97 -46.64 -9.41
CA GLY A 911 20.23 -47.11 -10.59
C GLY A 911 19.47 -48.44 -10.44
N VAL A 912 19.52 -49.07 -9.26
CA VAL A 912 18.74 -50.26 -8.91
C VAL A 912 17.51 -49.82 -8.14
N GLY A 913 16.32 -50.25 -8.59
CA GLY A 913 15.06 -50.04 -7.89
C GLY A 913 14.53 -51.33 -7.29
N VAL A 914 14.04 -51.26 -6.05
CA VAL A 914 13.55 -52.41 -5.28
C VAL A 914 12.16 -52.07 -4.75
N VAL A 915 11.18 -52.89 -5.12
CA VAL A 915 9.85 -52.90 -4.49
C VAL A 915 9.85 -53.98 -3.41
N VAL A 916 9.40 -53.66 -2.21
CA VAL A 916 8.98 -54.64 -1.20
C VAL A 916 7.46 -54.70 -1.14
N GLY A 917 6.92 -55.76 -0.56
CA GLY A 917 5.48 -55.88 -0.33
C GLY A 917 5.09 -57.21 0.31
N GLU A 918 3.85 -57.29 0.78
CA GLU A 918 3.30 -58.49 1.39
C GLU A 918 2.79 -59.49 0.35
N ARG A 919 3.06 -60.77 0.57
CA ARG A 919 2.45 -61.89 -0.16
C ARG A 919 2.28 -63.10 0.75
N ASN A 920 1.03 -63.51 0.98
CA ASN A 920 0.67 -64.68 1.81
C ASN A 920 1.27 -64.67 3.24
N GLY A 921 1.49 -63.48 3.83
CA GLY A 921 2.08 -63.31 5.17
C GLY A 921 3.61 -63.28 5.23
N ALA A 922 4.28 -63.39 4.08
CA ALA A 922 5.72 -63.13 3.93
C ALA A 922 5.95 -61.74 3.32
N ILE A 923 7.07 -61.11 3.67
CA ILE A 923 7.58 -59.92 2.96
C ILE A 923 8.42 -60.42 1.78
N VAL A 924 8.09 -59.99 0.58
CA VAL A 924 8.80 -60.30 -0.67
C VAL A 924 9.32 -59.03 -1.33
N SER A 925 10.41 -59.16 -2.06
CA SER A 925 11.06 -58.10 -2.83
C SER A 925 11.09 -58.42 -4.32
N MET A 926 10.98 -57.40 -5.16
CA MET A 926 11.10 -57.45 -6.62
C MET A 926 12.03 -56.32 -7.09
N VAL A 927 12.96 -56.62 -8.00
CA VAL A 927 14.06 -55.69 -8.35
C VAL A 927 14.00 -55.30 -9.82
N THR A 928 14.42 -54.08 -10.16
CA THR A 928 14.53 -53.64 -11.56
C THR A 928 15.83 -54.09 -12.21
N THR A 929 15.75 -54.27 -13.52
CA THR A 929 16.89 -54.52 -14.41
C THR A 929 16.72 -53.65 -15.67
N ASP A 930 17.81 -53.43 -16.39
CA ASP A 930 17.85 -52.56 -17.58
C ASP A 930 17.44 -51.09 -17.27
N ASN A 931 18.02 -50.50 -16.21
CA ASN A 931 17.74 -49.14 -15.70
C ASN A 931 16.24 -48.88 -15.52
N GLY A 932 15.57 -49.64 -14.64
CA GLY A 932 14.13 -49.53 -14.43
C GLY A 932 13.24 -50.23 -15.47
N LYS A 933 13.75 -50.55 -16.67
CA LYS A 933 12.90 -51.01 -17.79
C LYS A 933 12.31 -52.41 -17.67
N SER A 934 12.80 -53.27 -16.78
CA SER A 934 12.14 -54.55 -16.51
C SER A 934 12.31 -55.05 -15.08
N TRP A 935 11.17 -55.30 -14.42
CA TRP A 935 11.09 -55.95 -13.11
C TRP A 935 11.40 -57.45 -13.23
N ARG A 936 12.35 -57.93 -12.43
CA ARG A 936 12.84 -59.32 -12.41
C ARG A 936 13.27 -59.76 -11.01
N HIS A 937 13.32 -61.08 -10.83
CA HIS A 937 13.53 -61.75 -9.54
C HIS A 937 12.42 -61.47 -8.52
N GLU A 938 12.16 -62.46 -7.69
CA GLU A 938 11.29 -62.36 -6.52
C GLU A 938 12.00 -63.09 -5.38
N SER A 939 12.33 -62.34 -4.32
CA SER A 939 13.06 -62.84 -3.16
C SER A 939 12.20 -62.70 -1.91
N ILE A 940 12.38 -63.60 -0.94
CA ILE A 940 11.73 -63.47 0.37
C ILE A 940 12.66 -62.65 1.27
N VAL A 941 12.20 -61.48 1.71
CA VAL A 941 12.88 -60.62 2.70
C VAL A 941 12.68 -61.19 4.10
N SER A 942 11.45 -61.63 4.39
CA SER A 942 11.11 -62.37 5.62
C SER A 942 9.96 -63.33 5.36
N ALA A 943 10.06 -64.54 5.89
CA ALA A 943 8.97 -65.54 5.82
C ALA A 943 7.75 -65.18 6.68
N GLU A 944 7.87 -64.16 7.53
CA GLU A 944 6.81 -63.63 8.41
C GLU A 944 7.01 -62.11 8.63
N GLY A 945 5.99 -61.31 8.33
CA GLY A 945 5.99 -59.86 8.57
C GLY A 945 4.78 -59.15 7.95
N GLU A 946 4.55 -57.91 8.37
CA GLU A 946 3.50 -57.01 7.89
C GLU A 946 4.04 -55.56 7.83
N LYS A 947 3.47 -54.72 6.96
CA LYS A 947 3.86 -53.31 6.71
C LYS A 947 5.37 -53.14 6.46
N PRO A 948 5.86 -53.54 5.27
CA PRO A 948 7.27 -53.39 4.91
C PRO A 948 7.55 -51.99 4.36
N GLU A 949 8.48 -51.29 5.00
CA GLU A 949 9.05 -50.03 4.51
C GLU A 949 10.51 -50.28 4.04
N ILE A 950 11.03 -49.58 3.03
CA ILE A 950 12.38 -49.77 2.47
C ILE A 950 13.10 -48.45 2.20
N VAL A 951 14.36 -48.37 2.64
CA VAL A 951 15.25 -47.22 2.36
C VAL A 951 16.44 -47.64 1.49
N GLY A 952 16.73 -46.82 0.47
CA GLY A 952 17.96 -46.89 -0.32
C GLY A 952 19.08 -46.10 0.37
N ASN A 953 20.21 -46.77 0.64
CA ASN A 953 21.33 -46.20 1.39
C ASN A 953 22.38 -45.48 0.50
N ARG A 954 23.22 -44.69 1.19
CA ARG A 954 24.37 -43.93 0.65
C ARG A 954 25.38 -44.75 -0.15
N ASP A 955 25.50 -46.04 0.13
CA ASP A 955 26.48 -46.97 -0.46
C ASP A 955 25.93 -47.81 -1.61
N GLY A 956 24.61 -47.86 -1.78
CA GLY A 956 23.93 -48.72 -2.76
C GLY A 956 23.18 -49.90 -2.15
N SER A 957 23.31 -50.12 -0.83
CA SER A 957 22.54 -51.12 -0.11
C SER A 957 21.09 -50.67 0.15
N PHE A 958 20.26 -51.60 0.60
CA PHE A 958 18.87 -51.39 0.98
C PHE A 958 18.64 -51.95 2.39
N ASP A 959 17.92 -51.21 3.22
CA ASP A 959 17.37 -51.71 4.49
C ASP A 959 15.85 -51.76 4.39
N CYS A 960 15.27 -52.96 4.51
CA CYS A 960 13.83 -53.17 4.60
C CYS A 960 13.44 -53.38 6.06
N TYR A 961 12.64 -52.47 6.57
CA TYR A 961 12.06 -52.50 7.89
C TYR A 961 10.65 -53.08 7.84
N PHE A 962 10.24 -53.86 8.82
CA PHE A 962 8.88 -54.41 8.85
C PHE A 962 8.43 -54.75 10.27
N ILE A 963 7.11 -54.80 10.49
CA ILE A 963 6.55 -55.23 11.76
C ILE A 963 6.51 -56.76 11.81
N ARG A 964 6.96 -57.31 12.94
CA ARG A 964 6.74 -58.71 13.30
C ARG A 964 6.47 -58.82 14.80
N ASN A 965 5.29 -59.32 15.17
CA ASN A 965 4.84 -59.46 16.56
C ASN A 965 4.90 -58.14 17.37
N GLY A 966 4.45 -57.03 16.77
CA GLY A 966 4.40 -55.71 17.42
C GLY A 966 5.77 -55.06 17.67
N LYS A 967 6.77 -55.39 16.84
CA LYS A 967 8.14 -54.85 16.90
C LYS A 967 8.68 -54.65 15.49
N ILE A 968 9.46 -53.58 15.30
CA ILE A 968 10.17 -53.31 14.05
C ILE A 968 11.45 -54.18 13.99
N TYR A 969 11.57 -54.94 12.91
CA TYR A 969 12.78 -55.61 12.49
C TYR A 969 13.34 -54.89 11.25
N VAL A 970 14.64 -55.08 10.98
CA VAL A 970 15.30 -54.63 9.76
C VAL A 970 16.07 -55.79 9.12
N ALA A 971 15.83 -56.04 7.84
CA ALA A 971 16.64 -56.90 6.98
C ALA A 971 17.47 -56.01 6.05
N HIS A 972 18.72 -56.40 5.80
CA HIS A 972 19.68 -55.65 4.98
C HIS A 972 19.96 -56.39 3.68
N SER A 973 20.21 -55.67 2.58
CA SER A 973 20.62 -56.26 1.31
C SER A 973 21.53 -55.33 0.49
N GLU A 974 22.66 -55.86 0.03
CA GLU A 974 23.63 -55.16 -0.83
C GLU A 974 23.14 -55.00 -2.29
N ASP A 975 22.08 -55.71 -2.70
CA ASP A 975 21.59 -55.75 -4.10
C ASP A 975 20.05 -55.80 -4.25
N GLY A 976 19.30 -55.76 -3.15
CA GLY A 976 17.84 -55.90 -3.12
C GLY A 976 17.31 -57.31 -3.40
N ILE A 977 18.18 -58.26 -3.75
CA ILE A 977 17.84 -59.65 -4.10
C ILE A 977 18.21 -60.60 -2.95
N ASN A 978 19.37 -60.39 -2.33
CA ASN A 978 19.94 -61.25 -1.30
C ASN A 978 19.84 -60.56 0.06
N TRP A 979 18.88 -60.99 0.89
CA TRP A 979 18.56 -60.36 2.17
C TRP A 979 19.20 -61.12 3.35
N GLU A 980 19.72 -60.38 4.32
CA GLU A 980 20.23 -60.91 5.60
C GLU A 980 19.10 -61.27 6.58
N ASP A 981 19.38 -62.19 7.52
CA ASP A 981 18.50 -62.51 8.65
C ASP A 981 18.10 -61.24 9.44
N ALA A 982 16.79 -60.96 9.50
CA ALA A 982 16.25 -59.71 10.02
C ALA A 982 16.50 -59.49 11.53
N LYS A 983 17.09 -58.35 11.86
CA LYS A 983 17.55 -57.95 13.21
C LYS A 983 16.51 -57.06 13.91
N LEU A 984 16.40 -57.17 15.24
CA LEU A 984 15.46 -56.36 16.03
C LEU A 984 15.99 -54.94 16.24
N VAL A 985 15.17 -53.92 15.93
CA VAL A 985 15.50 -52.52 16.26
C VAL A 985 15.26 -52.27 17.75
N VAL A 986 16.26 -51.71 18.45
CA VAL A 986 16.26 -51.56 19.91
C VAL A 986 15.91 -50.13 20.33
N GLY A 987 15.04 -49.99 21.32
CA GLY A 987 14.68 -48.67 21.90
C GLY A 987 13.43 -48.03 21.29
N ILE A 988 12.70 -48.74 20.44
CA ILE A 988 11.29 -48.49 20.09
C ILE A 988 10.44 -49.43 20.95
N THR A 989 9.37 -48.91 21.56
CA THR A 989 8.50 -49.66 22.48
C THR A 989 7.06 -49.15 22.38
N ASN A 990 6.08 -50.05 22.51
CA ASN A 990 4.63 -49.76 22.55
C ASN A 990 3.98 -49.44 21.19
N LEU A 991 4.36 -50.16 20.12
CA LEU A 991 3.58 -50.21 18.88
C LEU A 991 2.34 -51.10 19.08
N ASN A 992 1.17 -50.63 18.66
CA ASN A 992 -0.07 -51.38 18.55
C ASN A 992 -0.19 -52.05 17.17
N ALA A 993 -1.11 -53.01 17.04
CA ALA A 993 -1.30 -53.79 15.81
C ALA A 993 -1.72 -52.96 14.56
N ASN A 994 -2.36 -51.81 14.77
CA ASN A 994 -2.79 -50.93 13.67
C ASN A 994 -1.76 -49.83 13.34
N ASP A 995 -0.71 -49.64 14.14
CA ASP A 995 0.27 -48.56 13.94
C ASP A 995 1.06 -48.76 12.63
N SER A 996 1.35 -47.66 11.94
CA SER A 996 2.31 -47.58 10.84
C SER A 996 3.60 -46.89 11.32
N PHE A 997 4.65 -46.94 10.52
CA PHE A 997 5.92 -46.24 10.76
C PHE A 997 6.53 -45.88 9.40
N ASP A 998 7.60 -45.09 9.41
CA ASP A 998 8.27 -44.55 8.23
C ASP A 998 9.79 -44.45 8.50
N VAL A 999 10.62 -44.52 7.46
CA VAL A 999 12.07 -44.75 7.56
C VAL A 999 12.90 -43.87 6.64
N THR A 1000 14.00 -43.33 7.18
CA THR A 1000 15.00 -42.57 6.42
C THR A 1000 16.41 -42.99 6.82
N THR A 1001 17.42 -42.58 6.06
CA THR A 1001 18.84 -42.85 6.40
C THR A 1001 19.26 -42.28 7.75
N ASP A 1002 18.53 -41.28 8.24
CA ASP A 1002 18.91 -40.44 9.39
C ASP A 1002 18.02 -40.73 10.63
N GLY A 1003 16.97 -41.54 10.49
CA GLY A 1003 16.11 -41.97 11.61
C GLY A 1003 14.81 -42.69 11.19
N ILE A 1004 14.18 -43.34 12.18
CA ILE A 1004 12.84 -43.95 12.08
C ILE A 1004 11.82 -43.02 12.73
N VAL A 1005 10.65 -42.87 12.10
CA VAL A 1005 9.55 -42.01 12.55
C VAL A 1005 8.30 -42.87 12.76
N TRP A 1006 7.60 -42.69 13.88
CA TRP A 1006 6.31 -43.35 14.12
C TRP A 1006 5.39 -42.49 15.00
N PRO A 1007 4.06 -42.63 14.86
CA PRO A 1007 3.07 -41.99 15.71
C PRO A 1007 2.98 -42.63 17.09
N GLY A 1008 2.87 -41.81 18.13
CA GLY A 1008 2.54 -42.24 19.49
C GLY A 1008 1.03 -42.41 19.70
N ASN A 1009 0.65 -43.33 20.58
CA ASN A 1009 -0.75 -43.63 20.94
C ASN A 1009 -1.46 -42.49 21.71
N ASP A 1010 -0.73 -41.43 22.04
CA ASP A 1010 -1.19 -40.16 22.60
C ASP A 1010 -1.31 -39.04 21.54
N GLY A 1011 -0.92 -39.30 20.29
CA GLY A 1011 -0.88 -38.29 19.23
C GLY A 1011 0.30 -37.33 19.34
N ASP A 1012 1.45 -37.78 19.86
CA ASP A 1012 2.76 -37.15 19.66
C ASP A 1012 3.56 -37.91 18.59
N LEU A 1013 4.33 -37.21 17.74
CA LEU A 1013 5.31 -37.89 16.87
C LEU A 1013 6.57 -38.20 17.67
N HIS A 1014 7.14 -39.39 17.48
CA HIS A 1014 8.39 -39.80 18.12
C HIS A 1014 9.53 -39.89 17.11
N SER A 1015 10.24 -38.78 16.90
CA SER A 1015 11.49 -38.75 16.14
C SER A 1015 12.71 -38.94 17.06
N LYS A 1016 13.56 -39.92 16.75
CA LYS A 1016 14.86 -40.11 17.42
C LYS A 1016 16.02 -39.80 16.50
N VAL A 1017 16.36 -38.51 16.42
CA VAL A 1017 17.61 -38.05 15.83
C VAL A 1017 18.77 -38.33 16.80
N PHE A 1018 19.86 -38.92 16.30
CA PHE A 1018 21.08 -39.17 17.06
C PHE A 1018 22.25 -38.37 16.45
N ILE A 1019 22.99 -37.59 17.26
CA ILE A 1019 24.46 -37.28 17.18
C ILE A 1019 24.84 -35.99 17.96
N SER A 1020 25.93 -36.07 18.74
CA SER A 1020 26.70 -34.97 19.38
C SER A 1020 26.11 -34.24 20.62
N THR A 1021 26.99 -33.63 21.45
CA THR A 1021 26.76 -33.58 22.91
C THR A 1021 26.82 -32.24 23.67
N SER A 1022 27.30 -31.10 23.13
CA SER A 1022 27.35 -29.83 23.91
C SER A 1022 27.10 -28.55 23.07
N LYS A 1023 26.18 -27.67 23.52
CA LYS A 1023 25.75 -26.45 22.78
C LYS A 1023 24.99 -25.45 23.67
N VAL A 1024 25.19 -24.14 23.50
CA VAL A 1024 24.48 -23.05 24.23
C VAL A 1024 23.82 -22.08 23.24
N SER A 1025 22.69 -21.48 23.62
CA SER A 1025 21.95 -20.48 22.84
C SER A 1025 21.37 -19.36 23.70
N ILE A 1026 21.19 -18.18 23.10
CA ILE A 1026 20.37 -17.08 23.64
C ILE A 1026 19.01 -17.16 22.92
N ILE A 1027 17.91 -17.00 23.66
CA ILE A 1027 16.53 -17.14 23.16
C ILE A 1027 15.85 -15.78 22.95
N ASN A 1028 16.07 -14.82 23.85
CA ASN A 1028 15.41 -13.51 23.78
C ASN A 1028 16.25 -12.39 24.43
N ILE A 1029 16.00 -11.14 24.02
CA ILE A 1029 16.41 -9.89 24.68
C ILE A 1029 15.15 -9.03 24.80
N ASP A 1030 14.76 -8.67 26.02
CA ASP A 1030 13.51 -7.93 26.33
C ASP A 1030 13.80 -6.88 27.44
N THR A 1031 12.79 -6.12 27.83
CA THR A 1031 12.78 -5.26 29.01
C THR A 1031 11.95 -5.89 30.13
N SER A 1032 12.25 -5.59 31.40
CA SER A 1032 11.32 -5.98 32.48
C SER A 1032 9.98 -5.23 32.34
N PRO A 1033 8.84 -5.75 32.88
CA PRO A 1033 7.51 -5.14 32.68
C PRO A 1033 7.34 -3.68 33.13
N ASP A 1034 8.29 -3.15 33.89
CA ASP A 1034 8.35 -1.76 34.33
C ASP A 1034 9.26 -0.86 33.46
N ARG A 1035 9.81 -1.43 32.37
CA ARG A 1035 10.73 -0.91 31.34
C ARG A 1035 12.03 -0.25 31.86
N LYS A 1036 12.64 -0.73 32.96
CA LYS A 1036 13.87 -0.12 33.57
C LYS A 1036 15.15 -0.97 33.52
N TYR A 1037 15.06 -2.20 33.00
CA TYR A 1037 16.13 -3.20 33.00
C TYR A 1037 16.03 -4.02 31.71
N ILE A 1038 17.16 -4.42 31.14
CA ILE A 1038 17.21 -5.47 30.10
C ILE A 1038 17.10 -6.84 30.78
N VAL A 1039 16.35 -7.74 30.15
CA VAL A 1039 16.18 -9.15 30.49
C VAL A 1039 16.66 -9.97 29.30
N ALA A 1040 17.35 -11.08 29.52
CA ALA A 1040 17.76 -11.99 28.45
C ALA A 1040 17.68 -13.46 28.88
N THR A 1041 17.26 -14.31 27.95
CA THR A 1041 16.99 -15.73 28.22
C THR A 1041 18.06 -16.60 27.56
N ILE A 1042 18.66 -17.53 28.31
CA ILE A 1042 19.79 -18.38 27.87
C ILE A 1042 19.44 -19.85 28.11
N ALA A 1043 19.77 -20.74 27.17
CA ALA A 1043 19.49 -22.17 27.27
C ALA A 1043 20.69 -23.06 26.89
N ASN A 1044 20.74 -24.24 27.48
CA ASN A 1044 21.63 -25.32 27.06
C ASN A 1044 20.88 -26.27 26.11
N SER A 1045 21.40 -26.43 24.91
CA SER A 1045 20.79 -27.24 23.84
C SER A 1045 21.56 -28.51 23.51
N GLY A 1046 22.72 -28.75 24.14
CA GLY A 1046 23.43 -30.04 24.06
C GLY A 1046 22.95 -31.07 25.09
N THR A 1047 23.58 -32.24 25.09
CA THR A 1047 23.30 -33.37 26.00
C THR A 1047 24.19 -33.39 27.26
N GLU A 1048 25.03 -32.37 27.46
CA GLU A 1048 25.96 -32.25 28.58
C GLU A 1048 25.77 -30.93 29.34
N ASP A 1049 25.90 -30.96 30.68
CA ASP A 1049 25.75 -29.80 31.55
C ASP A 1049 26.85 -28.76 31.35
N GLN A 1050 26.45 -27.50 31.16
CA GLN A 1050 27.37 -26.37 31.03
C GLN A 1050 27.75 -25.84 32.42
N LYS A 1051 29.06 -25.71 32.69
CA LYS A 1051 29.59 -25.34 34.02
C LYS A 1051 30.39 -24.05 33.94
N ASN A 1052 30.11 -23.10 34.84
CA ASN A 1052 30.70 -21.77 34.89
C ASN A 1052 30.48 -20.95 33.59
N LEU A 1053 29.27 -21.00 33.02
CA LEU A 1053 28.89 -20.27 31.82
C LEU A 1053 28.88 -18.75 32.10
N ASN A 1054 29.85 -18.03 31.55
CA ASN A 1054 29.96 -16.57 31.67
C ASN A 1054 29.00 -15.87 30.70
N TRP A 1055 28.37 -14.79 31.17
CA TRP A 1055 27.48 -13.95 30.37
C TRP A 1055 27.69 -12.46 30.61
N LYS A 1056 27.26 -11.64 29.65
CA LYS A 1056 27.24 -10.17 29.75
C LYS A 1056 26.08 -9.56 28.97
N ILE A 1057 25.66 -8.37 29.41
CA ILE A 1057 24.74 -7.47 28.73
C ILE A 1057 25.44 -6.10 28.65
N GLU A 1058 25.74 -5.65 27.44
CA GLU A 1058 26.26 -4.30 27.13
C GLU A 1058 25.12 -3.42 26.61
N VAL A 1059 25.14 -2.12 26.95
CA VAL A 1059 24.27 -1.10 26.38
C VAL A 1059 25.13 0.07 25.90
N LYS A 1060 25.13 0.31 24.60
CA LYS A 1060 26.06 1.22 23.89
C LYS A 1060 25.31 2.47 23.42
N GLU A 1061 26.01 3.61 23.41
CA GLU A 1061 25.53 4.81 22.70
C GLU A 1061 25.47 4.51 21.20
N ASP A 1062 24.36 4.85 20.55
CA ASP A 1062 24.25 4.88 19.08
C ASP A 1062 23.89 6.29 18.58
N ASN A 1063 24.20 6.60 17.33
CA ASN A 1063 23.72 7.80 16.64
C ASN A 1063 23.63 7.55 15.12
N PRO A 1064 22.68 6.71 14.65
CA PRO A 1064 22.58 6.31 13.25
C PRO A 1064 22.36 7.51 12.31
N LEU A 1065 21.78 8.61 12.83
CA LEU A 1065 21.45 9.81 12.06
C LEU A 1065 22.57 10.87 12.02
N TYR A 1066 23.74 10.63 12.63
CA TYR A 1066 24.85 11.59 12.59
C TYR A 1066 25.29 11.93 11.16
N ILE A 1067 25.37 10.90 10.31
CA ILE A 1067 25.82 11.00 8.92
C ILE A 1067 24.81 11.80 8.08
N LEU A 1068 23.51 11.64 8.35
CA LEU A 1068 22.44 12.30 7.62
C LEU A 1068 22.29 13.77 8.03
N LEU A 1069 22.19 14.03 9.33
CA LEU A 1069 21.78 15.34 9.87
C LEU A 1069 22.95 16.25 10.29
N HIS A 1070 24.20 15.74 10.28
CA HIS A 1070 25.38 16.41 10.85
C HIS A 1070 25.17 16.90 12.30
N SER A 1071 24.23 16.27 13.00
CA SER A 1071 23.63 16.76 14.25
C SER A 1071 23.73 15.71 15.36
N ASN A 1072 23.82 16.19 16.59
CA ASN A 1072 23.87 15.35 17.79
C ASN A 1072 22.52 15.26 18.52
N ILE A 1073 21.43 15.78 17.94
CA ILE A 1073 20.09 15.82 18.57
C ILE A 1073 19.57 14.43 18.97
N THR A 1074 19.89 13.40 18.18
CA THR A 1074 19.43 12.01 18.36
C THR A 1074 20.48 11.10 19.03
N ARG A 1075 21.68 11.60 19.34
CA ARG A 1075 22.77 10.79 19.88
C ARG A 1075 22.42 10.23 21.26
N GLY A 1076 22.47 8.90 21.38
CA GLY A 1076 22.46 8.19 22.63
C GLY A 1076 23.53 8.66 23.61
N ARG A 1077 23.14 8.80 24.87
CA ARG A 1077 24.06 8.93 26.01
C ARG A 1077 23.64 7.99 27.12
N VAL A 1078 24.53 7.10 27.53
CA VAL A 1078 24.28 6.12 28.60
C VAL A 1078 25.09 6.51 29.83
N TRP A 1079 24.44 7.13 30.81
CA TRP A 1079 25.08 7.63 32.03
C TRP A 1079 25.17 6.59 33.15
N ARG A 1080 24.34 5.53 33.12
CA ARG A 1080 24.45 4.34 34.00
C ARG A 1080 23.93 3.09 33.30
N GLY A 1081 24.46 1.92 33.68
CA GLY A 1081 23.97 0.61 33.25
C GLY A 1081 24.50 0.11 31.89
N ASN A 1082 25.59 0.70 31.39
CA ASN A 1082 26.19 0.37 30.09
C ASN A 1082 26.85 -1.02 30.00
N LEU A 1083 27.09 -1.69 31.14
CA LEU A 1083 27.59 -3.06 31.20
C LEU A 1083 27.06 -3.76 32.47
N THR A 1084 26.60 -5.00 32.31
CA THR A 1084 26.35 -5.96 33.40
C THR A 1084 26.98 -7.30 33.02
N ILE A 1085 27.60 -8.00 33.97
CA ILE A 1085 28.26 -9.30 33.75
C ILE A 1085 27.89 -10.29 34.85
N GLY A 1086 27.98 -11.58 34.56
CA GLY A 1086 27.80 -12.64 35.55
C GLY A 1086 28.27 -14.01 35.07
N THR A 1087 28.14 -15.00 35.95
CA THR A 1087 28.52 -16.39 35.70
C THR A 1087 27.45 -17.31 36.26
N VAL A 1088 27.07 -18.33 35.50
CA VAL A 1088 26.14 -19.38 35.90
C VAL A 1088 26.95 -20.62 36.24
N SER A 1089 26.89 -21.06 37.51
CA SER A 1089 27.71 -22.16 38.01
C SER A 1089 27.40 -23.50 37.33
N LEU A 1090 26.13 -23.77 37.05
CA LEU A 1090 25.64 -24.95 36.34
C LEU A 1090 24.37 -24.58 35.55
N LEU A 1091 24.34 -24.91 34.25
CA LEU A 1091 23.15 -24.90 33.40
C LEU A 1091 22.99 -26.31 32.80
N PRO A 1092 22.12 -27.17 33.36
CA PRO A 1092 22.02 -28.56 32.96
C PRO A 1092 21.60 -28.78 31.50
N SER A 1093 21.85 -29.97 30.97
CA SER A 1093 21.40 -30.40 29.65
C SER A 1093 19.90 -30.14 29.44
N GLY A 1094 19.53 -29.28 28.50
CA GLY A 1094 18.14 -28.94 28.16
C GLY A 1094 17.50 -27.79 28.93
N GLU A 1095 18.13 -27.27 29.98
CA GLU A 1095 17.57 -26.24 30.87
C GLU A 1095 17.67 -24.81 30.33
N ILE A 1096 16.83 -23.92 30.88
CA ILE A 1096 16.69 -22.51 30.49
C ILE A 1096 16.78 -21.60 31.74
N ILE A 1097 17.41 -20.45 31.60
CA ILE A 1097 17.57 -19.43 32.66
C ILE A 1097 17.33 -18.01 32.14
N GLU A 1098 17.01 -17.10 33.05
CA GLU A 1098 16.93 -15.65 32.82
C GLU A 1098 18.13 -14.94 33.47
N VAL A 1099 18.69 -13.95 32.76
CA VAL A 1099 19.70 -13.02 33.28
C VAL A 1099 19.27 -11.57 33.03
N ARG A 1100 19.69 -10.65 33.90
CA ARG A 1100 19.14 -9.28 33.93
C ARG A 1100 20.22 -8.22 34.12
N SER A 1101 20.07 -7.07 33.48
CA SER A 1101 20.99 -5.94 33.62
C SER A 1101 20.84 -5.23 34.97
N GLY A 1102 21.79 -4.33 35.29
CA GLY A 1102 21.52 -3.22 36.22
C GLY A 1102 20.50 -2.22 35.63
N ARG A 1103 20.03 -1.27 36.44
CA ARG A 1103 19.16 -0.19 35.93
C ARG A 1103 19.94 0.70 34.96
N VAL A 1104 19.41 0.86 33.75
CA VAL A 1104 19.97 1.73 32.71
C VAL A 1104 19.44 3.16 32.92
N PHE A 1105 20.30 4.17 32.70
CA PHE A 1105 19.88 5.58 32.66
C PHE A 1105 20.56 6.30 31.51
N GLY A 1106 19.76 6.94 30.64
CA GLY A 1106 20.27 7.61 29.45
C GLY A 1106 19.22 8.45 28.71
N LEU A 1107 19.60 8.96 27.54
CA LEU A 1107 18.71 9.65 26.60
C LEU A 1107 19.21 9.41 25.17
N GLY A 1108 18.31 9.12 24.22
CA GLY A 1108 18.65 8.88 22.81
C GLY A 1108 18.80 7.39 22.45
N SER A 1109 19.18 7.12 21.20
CA SER A 1109 19.28 5.76 20.64
C SER A 1109 20.40 4.92 21.25
N ILE A 1110 20.17 3.62 21.41
CA ILE A 1110 21.12 2.69 22.02
C ILE A 1110 21.14 1.33 21.29
N LYS A 1111 22.28 0.65 21.40
CA LYS A 1111 22.46 -0.75 20.95
C LYS A 1111 22.70 -1.66 22.16
N VAL A 1112 21.85 -2.67 22.33
CA VAL A 1112 21.97 -3.70 23.37
C VAL A 1112 22.69 -4.92 22.78
N VAL A 1113 23.64 -5.48 23.52
CA VAL A 1113 24.42 -6.66 23.08
C VAL A 1113 24.53 -7.66 24.23
N VAL A 1114 24.08 -8.89 24.01
CA VAL A 1114 24.13 -9.98 25.00
C VAL A 1114 25.04 -11.09 24.49
N THR A 1115 25.88 -11.66 25.36
CA THR A 1115 26.64 -12.87 25.05
C THR A 1115 26.62 -13.85 26.22
N ALA A 1116 26.61 -15.16 25.94
CA ALA A 1116 26.66 -16.23 26.93
C ALA A 1116 27.50 -17.41 26.40
N GLY A 1117 28.68 -17.63 26.98
CA GLY A 1117 29.69 -18.48 26.35
C GLY A 1117 30.04 -17.95 24.95
N ASP A 1118 29.97 -18.82 23.94
CA ASP A 1118 30.19 -18.47 22.53
C ASP A 1118 28.94 -17.89 21.84
N ALA A 1119 27.76 -17.92 22.47
CA ALA A 1119 26.53 -17.37 21.89
C ALA A 1119 26.48 -15.83 22.02
N ARG A 1120 25.96 -15.14 20.99
CA ARG A 1120 25.77 -13.67 20.92
C ARG A 1120 24.44 -13.33 20.28
N ALA A 1121 23.78 -12.29 20.79
CA ALA A 1121 22.59 -11.65 20.23
C ALA A 1121 22.67 -10.13 20.45
N GLU A 1122 22.03 -9.34 19.58
CA GLU A 1122 22.00 -7.87 19.65
C GLU A 1122 20.58 -7.38 19.39
N GLU A 1123 20.22 -6.22 19.96
CA GLU A 1123 18.89 -5.60 19.81
C GLU A 1123 19.03 -4.07 19.82
N ASP A 1124 18.21 -3.38 19.02
CA ASP A 1124 18.21 -1.92 18.92
C ASP A 1124 17.20 -1.26 19.89
N GLY A 1125 17.36 0.02 20.21
CA GLY A 1125 16.42 0.70 21.11
C GLY A 1125 16.69 2.17 21.41
N PHE A 1126 15.98 2.69 22.41
CA PHE A 1126 15.99 4.09 22.82
C PHE A 1126 15.82 4.26 24.33
N LEU A 1127 16.50 5.26 24.91
CA LEU A 1127 16.39 5.61 26.33
C LEU A 1127 15.64 6.93 26.53
N ILE A 1128 14.71 6.94 27.49
CA ILE A 1128 14.03 8.14 28.01
C ILE A 1128 14.20 8.17 29.53
N GLY A 1129 15.36 8.66 29.99
CA GLY A 1129 15.73 8.67 31.40
C GLY A 1129 15.92 7.24 31.92
N TRP A 1130 14.97 6.75 32.71
CA TRP A 1130 14.97 5.38 33.25
C TRP A 1130 14.13 4.40 32.43
N ILE A 1131 13.42 4.86 31.39
CA ILE A 1131 12.60 4.01 30.53
C ILE A 1131 13.45 3.56 29.34
N ILE A 1132 13.45 2.25 29.10
CA ILE A 1132 14.02 1.59 27.94
C ILE A 1132 12.88 1.25 26.98
N LEU A 1133 13.09 1.51 25.70
CA LEU A 1133 12.30 0.98 24.59
C LEU A 1133 13.27 0.14 23.74
N LEU A 1134 12.88 -1.08 23.36
CA LEU A 1134 13.60 -1.90 22.37
C LEU A 1134 12.81 -1.86 21.07
N HIS A 1135 13.50 -1.93 19.93
CA HIS A 1135 12.92 -1.90 18.60
C HIS A 1135 12.74 -3.33 18.09
N HIS A 1136 11.83 -4.08 18.73
CA HIS A 1136 11.43 -5.38 18.20
C HIS A 1136 10.81 -5.16 16.80
N PRO A 1137 11.19 -5.94 15.75
CA PRO A 1137 10.73 -5.71 14.37
C PRO A 1137 9.21 -5.81 14.10
N ASN A 1138 8.39 -6.00 15.15
CA ASN A 1138 6.94 -6.23 15.11
C ASN A 1138 6.14 -5.33 16.11
N GLU A 1139 6.72 -4.29 16.73
CA GLU A 1139 6.01 -3.25 17.54
C GLU A 1139 6.04 -1.85 16.90
#